data_AF-A0A9E3M5D8-F1
#
_entry.id   AF-A0A9E3M5D8-F1
#
_cell.length_a   1.000
_cell.length_b   1.000
_cell.length_c   1.000
_cell.angle_alpha   90.00
_cell.angle_beta   90.00
_cell.angle_gamma   90.00
#
_symmetry.space_group_name_H-M   'P 1'
#
loop_
_entity.id
_entity.type
_entity.pdbx_description
1 polymer ?
#
loop_
_entity_poly.entity_id
_entity_poly.type
_entity_poly.pdbx_seq_one_letter_code
_entity_poly.pdbx_strand_id
1 'polypeptide(L)'
;MKKVYLPAVAGSLSMTDMNKKSTKSNTKQPGGRQLSLMICCALLLVALAASVGFADAVKDTPWLAGVTQTSVYACLEADTTADATVEFGLTTGYGSAAVTESIDDTTNGTYVHNVRLTGLQPNTVYNYQVTHGTSVSVNYTFTTAPAPGTPAHFGFAADCRSDINGHDLIAAQAALKNPNMMIYAGDLCNTSSYDSWANEWFVPNQATLNATVPFVNATGNHEGWNTNTRAFTESPSGTDGEGGNGYFSYDYGDVHILVLNNYVAINEGSAQWNFAAADLAASNAKFKIVTFHNPAISYGLHGSDGNMFNMTTQLFEPNGVNFVLSAHDHFYQNNIKEGIHHLVIGAFGLIPRDPGLPGEYHIYSEKTRCFAIFDTDGEDTLTLRTYRWIQGGSGEPGVTTLIETMMTDNTAPTPDPATFAINPAGVNGYTISMTATTGTDANGYIEYYFEETSGTPGGTDSGWQSSATYSDFPLTLSTSYSYRVQMRDIYGNTTGWSGVESASTTNEIDDQAPTPNPAQFDVAPYPTIAVSLTMTAVVGTDVNGPVEYYFTETSGAPGGSNSGWQSSPTYKDEGLSTSTQYTYTVMMQDGLGNVGTASAPVSGTTSSDIAVLFSVDHDNLPAVGNPVLTWDGFTKRGGAPTVVALGGEKWYSNKYATYDAMVSDLGEHAAGTSIPISGATIVTAVKPERYANGNWCLVVDIFYDQLCLGINNVSGQVTVKVSGASGANHTWTGGVIPEEPGVLSLTVASTANPAFEVFWRGENDPVAVSMGTGNGNTGGQPYTALYAQASNRGFAGYINLGRNNPDGWSTYNGLIGDTHVFEAQLSAATLLTVQDAVRAAMGIGGGVPDTDPPTPDPATFSSAPAAVSDTAISMTATTGTDASGPVQYYFDEVTGNPGGTDSGWQTSTSYTDTGLTASTQYT
;
A
#
# COMPACT_ATOMS: atom_id res chain seq x y z
N MET A 1 65.06 13.85 13.93
CA MET A 1 65.92 13.83 15.15
C MET A 1 65.58 15.06 16.01
N LYS A 2 65.60 14.95 17.36
CA LYS A 2 65.81 15.96 18.46
C LYS A 2 65.92 17.47 18.08
N LYS A 3 65.42 18.49 18.82
CA LYS A 3 64.89 18.73 20.21
C LYS A 3 64.04 20.05 20.17
N VAL A 4 62.86 20.22 20.80
CA VAL A 4 62.50 20.52 22.23
C VAL A 4 62.96 21.90 22.79
N TYR A 5 62.01 22.81 23.13
CA TYR A 5 61.75 23.36 24.49
C TYR A 5 60.46 24.26 24.60
N LEU A 6 59.78 24.21 25.75
CA LEU A 6 58.60 25.01 26.24
C LEU A 6 59.06 25.97 27.39
N PRO A 7 58.25 26.75 28.18
CA PRO A 7 56.78 26.88 28.42
C PRO A 7 56.23 28.35 28.29
N ALA A 8 54.94 28.75 28.39
CA ALA A 8 53.71 28.43 29.13
C ALA A 8 53.53 29.05 30.56
N VAL A 9 52.53 29.93 30.75
CA VAL A 9 51.84 30.28 32.03
C VAL A 9 50.39 30.71 31.73
N ALA A 10 49.44 30.43 32.64
CA ALA A 10 47.99 30.71 32.52
C ALA A 10 47.47 31.69 33.60
N GLY A 11 46.21 32.13 33.51
CA GLY A 11 45.52 32.85 34.59
C GLY A 11 44.16 33.44 34.19
N SER A 12 43.07 32.90 34.73
CA SER A 12 41.68 33.32 34.50
C SER A 12 41.13 34.24 35.61
N LEU A 13 39.98 34.89 35.37
CA LEU A 13 39.06 35.38 36.42
C LEU A 13 37.64 35.58 35.87
N SER A 14 36.63 35.21 36.65
CA SER A 14 35.20 35.20 36.27
C SER A 14 34.38 36.32 36.94
N MET A 15 33.19 36.59 36.41
CA MET A 15 32.21 37.51 37.02
C MET A 15 31.43 36.85 38.17
N THR A 16 31.03 37.62 39.19
CA THR A 16 29.75 37.42 39.90
C THR A 16 29.27 38.70 40.60
N ASP A 17 27.95 38.88 40.58
CA ASP A 17 27.06 39.68 41.44
C ASP A 17 27.22 41.20 41.63
N MET A 18 26.20 41.91 41.12
CA MET A 18 25.78 43.25 41.58
C MET A 18 24.54 43.16 42.47
N ASN A 19 24.55 43.83 43.65
CA ASN A 19 23.29 44.20 44.30
C ASN A 19 23.42 45.42 45.26
N LYS A 20 22.56 46.44 45.03
CA LYS A 20 22.04 47.45 45.98
C LYS A 20 23.01 48.17 46.95
N LYS A 21 23.14 49.50 46.80
CA LYS A 21 22.37 50.48 47.63
C LYS A 21 22.54 51.94 47.20
N SER A 22 21.55 52.75 47.59
CA SER A 22 21.39 54.18 47.32
C SER A 22 22.07 55.10 48.34
N THR A 23 22.38 56.35 47.95
CA THR A 23 22.10 57.54 48.78
C THR A 23 21.97 58.84 47.96
N LYS A 24 21.13 59.76 48.48
CA LYS A 24 20.85 61.14 48.01
C LYS A 24 22.09 62.05 48.27
N SER A 25 22.21 63.34 47.87
CA SER A 25 21.23 64.44 47.71
C SER A 25 21.88 65.74 47.16
N ASN A 26 21.08 66.68 46.65
CA ASN A 26 21.20 68.17 46.74
C ASN A 26 22.55 68.86 46.37
N THR A 27 22.64 69.94 45.59
CA THR A 27 21.70 71.01 45.11
C THR A 27 22.35 71.68 43.86
N LYS A 28 21.92 72.77 43.20
CA LYS A 28 20.99 73.91 43.46
C LYS A 28 20.54 74.57 42.13
N GLN A 29 19.66 75.57 42.21
CA GLN A 29 19.38 76.62 41.18
C GLN A 29 19.38 78.01 41.91
N PRO A 30 19.27 79.23 41.27
CA PRO A 30 18.35 79.57 40.16
C PRO A 30 18.71 80.73 39.15
N GLY A 31 17.88 80.87 38.10
CA GLY A 31 17.57 82.12 37.36
C GLY A 31 18.55 82.60 36.27
N GLY A 32 18.13 83.24 35.16
CA GLY A 32 16.78 83.49 34.60
C GLY A 32 16.77 84.67 33.59
N ARG A 33 15.89 84.63 32.56
CA ARG A 33 15.67 85.63 31.45
C ARG A 33 16.76 85.67 30.35
N GLN A 34 16.50 85.94 29.05
CA GLN A 34 15.30 86.42 28.34
C GLN A 34 14.94 85.62 27.06
N LEU A 35 13.71 85.85 26.60
CA LEU A 35 13.05 85.35 25.38
C LEU A 35 13.29 86.31 24.20
N SER A 36 13.42 85.80 22.95
CA SER A 36 12.92 86.40 21.66
C SER A 36 13.79 86.11 20.42
N LEU A 37 13.69 84.90 19.81
CA LEU A 37 13.95 84.71 18.36
C LEU A 37 13.44 83.34 17.84
N MET A 38 12.12 83.13 17.72
CA MET A 38 11.60 81.80 17.37
C MET A 38 10.24 81.79 16.63
N ILE A 39 10.11 82.56 15.53
CA ILE A 39 8.90 82.51 14.66
C ILE A 39 9.22 82.30 13.16
N CYS A 40 10.44 82.54 12.67
CA CYS A 40 10.74 82.39 11.23
C CYS A 40 11.36 81.04 10.80
N CYS A 41 11.81 80.18 11.72
CA CYS A 41 12.39 78.86 11.35
C CYS A 41 11.35 77.72 11.31
N ALA A 42 10.16 77.91 11.89
CA ALA A 42 9.15 76.86 11.98
C ALA A 42 8.41 76.57 10.66
N LEU A 43 8.35 77.54 9.75
CA LEU A 43 7.65 77.39 8.46
C LEU A 43 8.53 76.88 7.32
N LEU A 44 9.86 76.84 7.49
CA LEU A 44 10.78 76.26 6.49
C LEU A 44 11.13 74.79 6.76
N LEU A 45 10.97 74.30 8.00
CA LEU A 45 11.16 72.87 8.32
C LEU A 45 9.92 72.01 8.04
N VAL A 46 8.70 72.58 8.07
CA VAL A 46 7.47 71.81 7.79
C VAL A 46 7.28 71.57 6.28
N ALA A 47 7.90 72.37 5.42
CA ALA A 47 7.91 72.17 3.97
C ALA A 47 9.02 71.22 3.46
N LEU A 48 9.89 70.73 4.35
CA LEU A 48 10.99 69.81 4.00
C LEU A 48 10.89 68.43 4.70
N ALA A 49 9.70 68.12 5.25
CA ALA A 49 9.40 66.85 5.92
C ALA A 49 8.30 66.03 5.20
N ALA A 50 8.01 66.38 3.94
CA ALA A 50 6.93 65.79 3.14
C ALA A 50 7.42 65.22 1.80
N SER A 51 8.58 64.55 1.80
CA SER A 51 8.99 63.59 0.75
C SER A 51 10.21 62.75 1.19
N VAL A 52 10.24 62.29 2.45
CA VAL A 52 10.99 61.07 2.76
C VAL A 52 10.10 59.90 2.35
N GLY A 53 10.15 59.55 1.06
CA GLY A 53 9.77 58.21 0.67
C GLY A 53 10.68 57.26 1.45
N PHE A 54 10.08 56.36 2.23
CA PHE A 54 10.80 55.16 2.62
C PHE A 54 11.20 54.48 1.31
N ALA A 55 12.47 54.09 1.17
CA ALA A 55 12.86 53.30 0.01
C ALA A 55 12.12 51.97 0.11
N ASP A 56 11.33 51.62 -0.91
CA ASP A 56 10.69 50.31 -0.98
C ASP A 56 11.78 49.24 -0.94
N ALA A 57 11.83 48.51 0.18
CA ALA A 57 12.71 47.37 0.32
C ALA A 57 12.11 46.21 -0.47
N VAL A 58 12.63 46.04 -1.69
CA VAL A 58 12.59 44.73 -2.35
C VAL A 58 13.49 43.83 -1.53
N LYS A 59 12.91 42.75 -1.01
CA LYS A 59 13.63 41.72 -0.28
C LYS A 59 14.10 40.66 -1.27
N ASP A 60 15.35 40.26 -1.05
CA ASP A 60 16.04 39.20 -1.77
C ASP A 60 16.19 39.42 -3.30
N THR A 61 16.62 38.36 -3.96
CA THR A 61 16.83 38.28 -5.41
C THR A 61 15.55 37.75 -6.05
N PRO A 62 15.09 38.29 -7.20
CA PRO A 62 13.90 37.75 -7.86
C PRO A 62 14.10 36.29 -8.27
N TRP A 63 13.02 35.53 -8.36
CA TRP A 63 13.02 34.17 -8.84
C TRP A 63 12.05 33.95 -9.99
N LEU A 64 12.15 32.80 -10.63
CA LEU A 64 11.34 32.43 -11.79
C LEU A 64 10.50 31.20 -11.49
N ALA A 65 9.23 31.23 -11.89
CA ALA A 65 8.26 30.16 -11.72
C ALA A 65 7.32 30.05 -12.94
N GLY A 66 6.58 28.95 -13.06
CA GLY A 66 5.53 28.79 -14.08
C GLY A 66 6.01 29.01 -15.51
N VAL A 67 7.20 28.49 -15.86
CA VAL A 67 7.74 28.61 -17.21
C VAL A 67 6.93 27.75 -18.19
N THR A 68 6.55 28.35 -19.31
CA THR A 68 5.89 27.69 -20.43
C THR A 68 6.62 28.03 -21.72
N GLN A 69 6.11 27.51 -22.84
CA GLN A 69 6.54 27.84 -24.19
C GLN A 69 6.39 29.34 -24.53
N THR A 70 5.48 30.06 -23.86
CA THR A 70 5.09 31.44 -24.23
C THR A 70 4.99 32.41 -23.07
N SER A 71 5.24 31.95 -21.84
CA SER A 71 5.21 32.75 -20.61
C SER A 71 6.21 32.29 -19.55
N VAL A 72 6.49 33.15 -18.59
CA VAL A 72 7.11 32.82 -17.29
C VAL A 72 6.67 33.84 -16.26
N TYR A 73 6.68 33.51 -14.97
CA TYR A 73 6.55 34.48 -13.89
C TYR A 73 7.93 34.91 -13.43
N ALA A 74 8.13 36.23 -13.32
CA ALA A 74 9.20 36.82 -12.54
C ALA A 74 8.60 37.25 -11.18
N CYS A 75 9.08 36.63 -10.12
CA CYS A 75 8.59 36.79 -8.75
C CYS A 75 9.59 37.58 -7.91
N LEU A 76 9.11 38.40 -6.96
CA LEU A 76 9.93 39.11 -5.98
C LEU A 76 9.16 39.29 -4.67
N GLU A 77 9.87 39.51 -3.55
CA GLU A 77 9.25 39.91 -2.29
C GLU A 77 9.42 41.42 -2.04
N ALA A 78 8.38 42.09 -1.52
CA ALA A 78 8.41 43.50 -1.16
C ALA A 78 7.62 43.83 0.11
N ASP A 79 7.97 44.97 0.74
CA ASP A 79 7.29 45.49 1.94
C ASP A 79 5.94 46.20 1.65
N THR A 80 5.57 46.42 0.38
CA THR A 80 4.35 47.15 0.00
C THR A 80 3.65 46.49 -1.18
N THR A 81 2.32 46.63 -1.28
CA THR A 81 1.51 46.07 -2.39
C THR A 81 1.49 46.94 -3.65
N ALA A 82 2.49 47.81 -3.84
CA ALA A 82 2.57 48.62 -5.05
C ALA A 82 3.02 47.76 -6.25
N ASP A 83 2.51 48.00 -7.45
CA ASP A 83 2.85 47.15 -8.60
C ASP A 83 4.37 47.17 -8.88
N ALA A 84 4.96 45.98 -8.92
CA ALA A 84 6.27 45.79 -9.51
C ALA A 84 6.15 45.81 -11.03
N THR A 85 7.17 46.33 -11.71
CA THR A 85 7.31 46.32 -13.17
C THR A 85 8.50 45.44 -13.56
N VAL A 86 8.32 44.58 -14.55
CA VAL A 86 9.41 43.79 -15.13
C VAL A 86 9.55 44.14 -16.60
N GLU A 87 10.70 44.72 -16.96
CA GLU A 87 11.09 44.93 -18.36
C GLU A 87 11.80 43.66 -18.86
N PHE A 88 11.45 43.21 -20.07
CA PHE A 88 11.99 41.96 -20.64
C PHE A 88 12.13 41.99 -22.17
N GLY A 89 13.02 41.16 -22.71
CA GLY A 89 13.17 40.98 -24.17
C GLY A 89 14.43 40.25 -24.60
N LEU A 90 14.61 40.09 -25.92
CA LEU A 90 15.74 39.35 -26.52
C LEU A 90 17.11 40.03 -26.34
N THR A 91 17.13 41.25 -25.82
CA THR A 91 18.35 42.03 -25.53
C THR A 91 18.16 42.83 -24.25
N THR A 92 19.23 43.40 -23.69
CA THR A 92 19.19 44.33 -22.55
C THR A 92 18.53 45.68 -22.85
N GLY A 93 18.03 45.90 -24.08
CA GLY A 93 17.09 46.98 -24.39
C GLY A 93 15.63 46.62 -24.12
N TYR A 94 15.35 45.39 -23.67
CA TYR A 94 14.04 44.84 -23.34
C TYR A 94 13.02 45.00 -24.48
N GLY A 95 12.26 46.10 -24.49
CA GLY A 95 11.26 46.42 -25.50
C GLY A 95 9.84 45.94 -25.17
N SER A 96 9.71 45.07 -24.17
CA SER A 96 8.45 44.70 -23.52
C SER A 96 8.52 44.98 -22.02
N ALA A 97 7.36 45.22 -21.40
CA ALA A 97 7.23 45.33 -19.96
C ALA A 97 5.90 44.72 -19.49
N ALA A 98 5.90 44.17 -18.27
CA ALA A 98 4.72 43.67 -17.57
C ALA A 98 4.69 44.25 -16.15
N VAL A 99 3.52 44.17 -15.50
CA VAL A 99 3.32 44.58 -14.10
C VAL A 99 2.74 43.43 -13.28
N THR A 100 2.73 43.54 -11.96
CA THR A 100 2.14 42.56 -11.03
C THR A 100 0.77 42.06 -11.50
N GLU A 101 0.65 40.74 -11.66
CA GLU A 101 -0.58 40.03 -12.02
C GLU A 101 -1.34 39.56 -10.76
N SER A 102 -0.60 39.03 -9.78
CA SER A 102 -1.12 38.64 -8.46
C SER A 102 -0.13 38.95 -7.33
N ILE A 103 -0.64 38.98 -6.10
CA ILE A 103 0.13 39.16 -4.88
C ILE A 103 -0.26 38.08 -3.87
N ASP A 104 0.74 37.46 -3.23
CA ASP A 104 0.56 36.52 -2.12
C ASP A 104 1.15 37.07 -0.82
N ASP A 105 0.40 36.94 0.28
CA ASP A 105 0.81 37.40 1.62
C ASP A 105 1.81 36.43 2.28
N THR A 106 2.89 36.94 2.88
CA THR A 106 3.76 36.15 3.77
C THR A 106 3.35 36.29 5.24
N THR A 107 3.77 35.35 6.09
CA THR A 107 3.54 35.46 7.54
C THR A 107 4.37 36.57 8.22
N ASN A 108 5.29 37.23 7.50
CA ASN A 108 6.08 38.35 8.02
C ASN A 108 5.46 39.73 7.70
N GLY A 109 4.29 39.75 7.04
CA GLY A 109 3.64 41.00 6.62
C GLY A 109 4.29 41.64 5.40
N THR A 110 4.91 40.82 4.55
CA THR A 110 5.44 41.18 3.23
C THR A 110 4.64 40.51 2.13
N TYR A 111 4.91 40.88 0.88
CA TYR A 111 4.12 40.55 -0.28
C TYR A 111 4.99 39.94 -1.36
N VAL A 112 4.64 38.76 -1.86
CA VAL A 112 5.24 38.20 -3.08
C VAL A 112 4.46 38.73 -4.28
N HIS A 113 5.16 39.40 -5.19
CA HIS A 113 4.59 39.91 -6.44
C HIS A 113 4.89 38.95 -7.58
N ASN A 114 3.84 38.45 -8.22
CA ASN A 114 3.96 37.58 -9.39
C ASN A 114 3.76 38.40 -10.66
N VAL A 115 4.80 38.58 -11.48
CA VAL A 115 4.75 39.35 -12.73
C VAL A 115 4.80 38.41 -13.94
N ARG A 116 3.67 38.22 -14.62
CA ARG A 116 3.57 37.31 -15.78
C ARG A 116 4.14 37.96 -17.04
N LEU A 117 5.23 37.40 -17.54
CA LEU A 117 5.79 37.75 -18.85
C LEU A 117 5.10 36.87 -19.90
N THR A 118 4.58 37.45 -20.98
CA THR A 118 3.79 36.73 -22.01
C THR A 118 4.20 37.12 -23.43
N GLY A 119 3.74 36.35 -24.42
CA GLY A 119 4.08 36.57 -25.83
C GLY A 119 5.50 36.13 -26.19
N LEU A 120 6.09 35.26 -25.36
CA LEU A 120 7.45 34.75 -25.55
C LEU A 120 7.47 33.69 -26.67
N GLN A 121 8.66 33.40 -27.21
CA GLN A 121 8.90 32.31 -28.15
C GLN A 121 9.46 31.08 -27.41
N PRO A 122 9.11 29.84 -27.80
CA PRO A 122 9.63 28.63 -27.15
C PRO A 122 11.16 28.51 -27.25
N ASN A 123 11.78 27.77 -26.31
CA ASN A 123 13.22 27.50 -26.26
C ASN A 123 14.13 28.73 -26.57
N THR A 124 13.77 29.90 -26.05
CA THR A 124 14.43 31.17 -26.37
C THR A 124 14.94 31.85 -25.11
N VAL A 125 16.16 32.39 -25.18
CA VAL A 125 16.78 33.15 -24.08
C VAL A 125 16.26 34.59 -24.08
N TYR A 126 15.72 35.03 -22.94
CA TYR A 126 15.28 36.39 -22.69
C TYR A 126 16.12 37.05 -21.59
N ASN A 127 16.30 38.36 -21.69
CA ASN A 127 16.82 39.22 -20.63
C ASN A 127 15.64 39.83 -19.87
N TYR A 128 15.78 40.05 -18.57
CA TYR A 128 14.80 40.79 -17.78
C TYR A 128 15.43 41.60 -16.63
N GLN A 129 14.70 42.61 -16.17
CA GLN A 129 15.02 43.45 -15.01
C GLN A 129 13.75 43.81 -14.25
N VAL A 130 13.84 43.74 -12.92
CA VAL A 130 12.73 44.00 -12.00
C VAL A 130 12.88 45.40 -11.42
N THR A 131 11.79 46.16 -11.38
CA THR A 131 11.69 47.49 -10.75
C THR A 131 10.50 47.52 -9.81
N HIS A 132 10.70 47.97 -8.57
CA HIS A 132 9.63 48.21 -7.60
C HIS A 132 9.98 49.43 -6.74
N GLY A 133 9.09 50.42 -6.72
CA GLY A 133 9.36 51.72 -6.10
C GLY A 133 10.60 52.41 -6.70
N THR A 134 11.62 52.65 -5.88
CA THR A 134 12.94 53.17 -6.33
C THR A 134 14.00 52.08 -6.55
N SER A 135 13.66 50.82 -6.28
CA SER A 135 14.59 49.69 -6.30
C SER A 135 14.56 49.03 -7.67
N VAL A 136 15.74 48.79 -8.25
CA VAL A 136 15.93 48.22 -9.59
C VAL A 136 16.97 47.11 -9.50
N SER A 137 16.65 45.93 -10.01
CA SER A 137 17.55 44.77 -9.99
C SER A 137 18.69 44.90 -11.01
N VAL A 138 19.67 43.99 -10.97
CA VAL A 138 20.54 43.78 -12.14
C VAL A 138 19.76 43.12 -13.29
N ASN A 139 20.36 43.07 -14.48
CA ASN A 139 19.82 42.29 -15.60
C ASN A 139 20.07 40.79 -15.38
N TYR A 140 19.01 40.00 -15.44
CA TYR A 140 19.05 38.54 -15.42
C TYR A 140 18.66 37.97 -16.78
N THR A 141 18.83 36.66 -16.97
CA THR A 141 18.42 35.93 -18.17
C THR A 141 17.75 34.62 -17.84
N PHE A 142 16.76 34.21 -18.63
CA PHE A 142 16.09 32.91 -18.52
C PHE A 142 15.84 32.30 -19.90
N THR A 143 15.57 30.99 -19.95
CA THR A 143 15.11 30.27 -21.14
C THR A 143 13.65 29.85 -20.95
N THR A 144 12.79 30.10 -21.95
CA THR A 144 11.41 29.57 -21.98
C THR A 144 11.40 28.06 -22.24
N ALA A 145 10.33 27.37 -21.84
CA ALA A 145 10.22 25.92 -22.07
C ALA A 145 10.32 25.55 -23.58
N PRO A 146 10.88 24.38 -23.91
CA PRO A 146 10.83 23.83 -25.26
C PRO A 146 9.41 23.43 -25.68
N ALA A 147 9.20 23.28 -26.99
CA ALA A 147 7.90 22.88 -27.53
C ALA A 147 7.68 21.36 -27.36
N PRO A 148 6.42 20.89 -27.22
CA PRO A 148 6.11 19.47 -27.10
C PRO A 148 6.75 18.62 -28.19
N GLY A 149 7.38 17.52 -27.81
CA GLY A 149 8.11 16.63 -28.73
C GLY A 149 9.44 17.18 -29.25
N THR A 150 10.10 18.09 -28.52
CA THR A 150 11.46 18.58 -28.81
C THR A 150 12.40 18.38 -27.62
N PRO A 151 13.73 18.35 -27.81
CA PRO A 151 14.71 18.07 -26.76
C PRO A 151 14.53 18.92 -25.49
N ALA A 152 14.66 18.28 -24.34
CA ALA A 152 14.52 18.83 -23.01
C ALA A 152 15.85 18.76 -22.22
N HIS A 153 16.10 19.79 -21.41
CA HIS A 153 17.25 19.85 -20.50
C HIS A 153 16.86 20.54 -19.18
N PHE A 154 16.79 19.77 -18.10
CA PHE A 154 16.34 20.24 -16.78
C PHE A 154 17.01 19.47 -15.63
N GLY A 155 16.99 20.03 -14.43
CA GLY A 155 17.58 19.42 -13.23
C GLY A 155 16.55 18.97 -12.20
N PHE A 156 16.98 18.12 -11.28
CA PHE A 156 16.19 17.62 -10.15
C PHE A 156 17.00 17.63 -8.85
N ALA A 157 16.38 18.06 -7.74
CA ALA A 157 16.96 18.06 -6.40
C ALA A 157 15.88 17.98 -5.30
N ALA A 158 16.25 17.67 -4.06
CA ALA A 158 15.34 17.72 -2.91
C ALA A 158 16.10 17.84 -1.58
N ASP A 159 15.38 18.12 -0.49
CA ASP A 159 15.93 18.22 0.87
C ASP A 159 17.09 19.24 0.96
N CYS A 160 16.74 20.52 0.83
CA CYS A 160 17.72 21.63 0.82
C CYS A 160 18.06 22.14 2.24
N ARG A 161 17.21 21.84 3.22
CA ARG A 161 17.24 22.38 4.59
C ARG A 161 18.49 22.06 5.42
N SER A 162 18.55 22.68 6.61
CA SER A 162 19.43 22.37 7.77
C SER A 162 20.95 22.59 7.64
N ASP A 163 21.59 22.36 6.48
CA ASP A 163 23.01 22.67 6.24
C ASP A 163 23.15 23.69 5.10
N ILE A 164 22.82 24.93 5.44
CA ILE A 164 22.88 26.14 4.60
C ILE A 164 24.16 26.22 3.75
N ASN A 165 25.32 25.93 4.33
CA ASN A 165 26.59 25.99 3.60
C ASN A 165 26.71 24.83 2.59
N GLY A 166 26.27 23.63 2.96
CA GLY A 166 26.22 22.49 2.06
C GLY A 166 25.26 22.71 0.89
N HIS A 167 24.07 23.26 1.16
CA HIS A 167 23.07 23.63 0.16
C HIS A 167 23.59 24.67 -0.82
N ASP A 168 24.07 25.81 -0.34
CA ASP A 168 24.52 26.92 -1.18
C ASP A 168 25.68 26.50 -2.12
N LEU A 169 26.60 25.67 -1.62
CA LEU A 169 27.71 25.14 -2.40
C LEU A 169 27.28 24.08 -3.44
N ILE A 170 26.27 23.25 -3.18
CA ILE A 170 25.77 22.31 -4.20
C ILE A 170 24.89 23.02 -5.24
N ALA A 171 24.17 24.09 -4.86
CA ALA A 171 23.43 24.94 -5.79
C ALA A 171 24.37 25.58 -6.82
N ALA A 172 25.55 26.04 -6.40
CA ALA A 172 26.59 26.49 -7.32
C ALA A 172 27.07 25.38 -8.28
N GLN A 173 27.12 24.11 -7.86
CA GLN A 173 27.51 22.98 -8.71
C GLN A 173 26.39 22.55 -9.67
N ALA A 174 25.12 22.70 -9.28
CA ALA A 174 23.96 22.49 -10.15
C ALA A 174 23.87 23.57 -11.23
N ALA A 175 24.10 24.84 -10.88
CA ALA A 175 24.17 25.95 -11.84
C ALA A 175 25.21 25.72 -12.94
N LEU A 176 26.36 25.11 -12.63
CA LEU A 176 27.40 24.73 -13.60
C LEU A 176 27.00 23.61 -14.58
N LYS A 177 25.80 23.02 -14.44
CA LYS A 177 25.22 22.09 -15.43
C LYS A 177 24.31 22.79 -16.43
N ASN A 178 24.04 24.08 -16.25
CA ASN A 178 23.20 24.93 -17.09
C ASN A 178 21.74 24.44 -17.30
N PRO A 179 21.05 23.88 -16.28
CA PRO A 179 19.65 23.44 -16.41
C PRO A 179 18.77 24.59 -16.89
N ASN A 180 17.82 24.34 -17.80
CA ASN A 180 16.87 25.37 -18.23
C ASN A 180 15.64 25.47 -17.33
N MET A 181 15.45 24.48 -16.45
CA MET A 181 14.45 24.44 -15.38
C MET A 181 14.96 23.54 -14.24
N MET A 182 14.54 23.78 -13.00
CA MET A 182 14.78 22.88 -11.87
C MET A 182 13.46 22.34 -11.32
N ILE A 183 13.40 21.04 -11.07
CA ILE A 183 12.33 20.38 -10.31
C ILE A 183 12.86 20.14 -8.90
N TYR A 184 12.09 20.54 -7.89
CA TYR A 184 12.37 20.20 -6.51
C TYR A 184 11.29 19.28 -5.94
N ALA A 185 11.69 18.29 -5.14
CA ALA A 185 10.75 17.39 -4.45
C ALA A 185 10.66 17.67 -2.94
N GLY A 186 10.52 18.94 -2.56
CA GLY A 186 10.21 19.35 -1.19
C GLY A 186 11.38 19.37 -0.22
N ASP A 187 11.08 19.72 1.03
CA ASP A 187 12.04 19.92 2.11
C ASP A 187 13.11 20.98 1.78
N LEU A 188 12.66 22.05 1.12
CA LEU A 188 13.44 23.25 0.79
C LEU A 188 13.95 23.97 2.04
N CYS A 189 13.26 23.81 3.17
CA CYS A 189 13.38 24.59 4.40
C CYS A 189 13.15 23.70 5.64
N ASN A 190 13.76 23.98 6.79
CA ASN A 190 13.54 23.13 7.96
C ASN A 190 12.14 23.31 8.60
N THR A 191 11.44 24.39 8.27
CA THR A 191 10.05 24.64 8.69
C THR A 191 9.32 25.50 7.66
N SER A 192 7.99 25.56 7.74
CA SER A 192 7.16 26.51 7.00
C SER A 192 7.27 27.98 7.45
N SER A 193 8.10 28.29 8.45
CA SER A 193 8.26 29.65 8.96
C SER A 193 9.02 30.53 7.96
N TYR A 194 8.66 31.81 7.89
CA TYR A 194 9.32 32.79 7.03
C TYR A 194 10.85 32.84 7.26
N ASP A 195 11.29 32.73 8.52
CA ASP A 195 12.71 32.71 8.86
C ASP A 195 13.43 31.49 8.25
N SER A 196 12.79 30.33 8.11
CA SER A 196 13.39 29.20 7.38
C SER A 196 13.52 29.52 5.88
N TRP A 197 12.49 30.09 5.24
CA TRP A 197 12.56 30.49 3.82
C TRP A 197 13.70 31.49 3.54
N ALA A 198 13.77 32.55 4.32
CA ALA A 198 14.77 33.61 4.16
C ALA A 198 16.21 33.15 4.46
N ASN A 199 16.41 32.17 5.36
CA ASN A 199 17.76 31.74 5.76
C ASN A 199 18.22 30.42 5.12
N GLU A 200 17.32 29.56 4.64
CA GLU A 200 17.64 28.23 4.10
C GLU A 200 17.38 28.15 2.59
N TRP A 201 16.28 28.69 2.06
CA TRP A 201 16.00 28.58 0.61
C TRP A 201 16.69 29.67 -0.21
N PHE A 202 16.57 30.94 0.18
CA PHE A 202 17.11 32.08 -0.57
C PHE A 202 18.61 32.36 -0.30
N VAL A 203 19.39 31.30 -0.08
CA VAL A 203 20.86 31.37 0.08
C VAL A 203 21.54 31.84 -1.23
N PRO A 204 22.69 32.54 -1.18
CA PRO A 204 23.15 33.37 -2.30
C PRO A 204 23.27 32.70 -3.68
N ASN A 205 23.80 31.47 -3.75
CA ASN A 205 23.92 30.70 -4.98
C ASN A 205 22.59 30.08 -5.41
N GLN A 206 21.74 29.62 -4.47
CA GLN A 206 20.40 29.13 -4.80
C GLN A 206 19.51 30.27 -5.31
N ALA A 207 19.56 31.45 -4.69
CA ALA A 207 18.87 32.65 -5.14
C ALA A 207 19.36 33.11 -6.53
N THR A 208 20.68 33.03 -6.79
CA THR A 208 21.24 33.31 -8.12
C THR A 208 20.78 32.31 -9.18
N LEU A 209 20.68 31.02 -8.82
CA LEU A 209 20.13 29.97 -9.67
C LEU A 209 18.65 30.25 -9.98
N ASN A 210 17.82 30.46 -8.95
CA ASN A 210 16.39 30.74 -9.06
C ASN A 210 16.08 32.01 -9.89
N ALA A 211 16.99 32.99 -9.91
CA ALA A 211 16.88 34.21 -10.71
C ALA A 211 17.10 34.00 -12.23
N THR A 212 17.64 32.84 -12.63
CA THR A 212 18.01 32.55 -14.02
C THR A 212 17.45 31.24 -14.56
N VAL A 213 17.07 30.34 -13.66
CA VAL A 213 16.49 29.03 -13.95
C VAL A 213 15.15 28.94 -13.22
N PRO A 214 14.03 28.90 -13.95
CA PRO A 214 12.72 28.67 -13.37
C PRO A 214 12.68 27.37 -12.57
N PHE A 215 11.95 27.35 -11.46
CA PHE A 215 11.76 26.14 -10.68
C PHE A 215 10.28 25.81 -10.43
N VAL A 216 10.05 24.52 -10.15
CA VAL A 216 8.80 23.96 -9.62
C VAL A 216 9.10 23.14 -8.38
N ASN A 217 8.10 22.94 -7.50
CA ASN A 217 8.28 22.23 -6.24
C ASN A 217 7.11 21.28 -5.93
N ALA A 218 7.40 20.01 -5.65
CA ALA A 218 6.51 19.16 -4.87
C ALA A 218 6.65 19.49 -3.38
N THR A 219 5.58 19.41 -2.61
CA THR A 219 5.61 19.83 -1.19
C THR A 219 6.22 18.76 -0.29
N GLY A 220 7.12 19.14 0.64
CA GLY A 220 7.71 18.27 1.67
C GLY A 220 7.07 18.43 3.06
N ASN A 221 7.37 17.52 4.00
CA ASN A 221 6.74 17.56 5.33
C ASN A 221 7.24 18.73 6.18
N HIS A 222 8.42 19.28 5.91
CA HIS A 222 8.93 20.41 6.68
C HIS A 222 8.24 21.73 6.33
N GLU A 223 7.84 21.93 5.07
CA GLU A 223 7.04 23.10 4.67
C GLU A 223 5.53 22.86 4.79
N GLY A 224 5.04 21.71 4.35
CA GLY A 224 3.60 21.47 4.11
C GLY A 224 2.96 22.50 3.18
N TRP A 225 1.67 22.37 2.88
CA TRP A 225 0.98 23.30 1.98
C TRP A 225 0.39 24.51 2.73
N ASN A 226 1.27 25.38 3.22
CA ASN A 226 0.98 26.51 4.11
C ASN A 226 1.21 27.87 3.43
N THR A 227 0.76 28.97 4.06
CA THR A 227 0.84 30.36 3.53
C THR A 227 2.19 30.72 2.90
N ASN A 228 3.32 30.51 3.58
CA ASN A 228 4.63 30.84 3.02
C ASN A 228 5.04 29.89 1.88
N THR A 229 4.75 28.59 2.01
CA THR A 229 5.03 27.61 0.94
C THR A 229 4.31 27.99 -0.34
N ARG A 230 3.03 28.37 -0.23
CA ARG A 230 2.21 28.87 -1.33
C ARG A 230 2.83 30.14 -1.91
N ALA A 231 3.05 31.18 -1.09
CA ALA A 231 3.61 32.45 -1.54
C ALA A 231 4.98 32.32 -2.24
N PHE A 232 5.84 31.37 -1.83
CA PHE A 232 7.18 31.22 -2.42
C PHE A 232 7.29 30.16 -3.53
N THR A 233 6.32 29.24 -3.69
CA THR A 233 6.44 28.11 -4.64
C THR A 233 5.20 27.79 -5.48
N GLU A 234 4.04 28.38 -5.21
CA GLU A 234 2.83 28.19 -6.03
C GLU A 234 3.02 28.83 -7.42
N SER A 235 2.67 28.09 -8.48
CA SER A 235 2.81 28.56 -9.86
C SER A 235 1.54 29.27 -10.30
N PRO A 236 1.53 30.60 -10.54
CA PRO A 236 0.27 31.32 -10.73
C PRO A 236 -0.43 31.05 -12.09
N SER A 237 0.18 30.27 -12.99
CA SER A 237 -0.38 29.98 -14.33
C SER A 237 -1.47 28.90 -14.38
N GLY A 238 -1.63 28.08 -13.34
CA GLY A 238 -2.69 27.10 -13.19
C GLY A 238 -2.65 25.90 -14.15
N THR A 239 -2.10 24.78 -13.68
CA THR A 239 -2.62 23.42 -13.96
C THR A 239 -2.93 22.69 -12.66
N ASP A 240 -3.17 23.45 -11.60
CA ASP A 240 -3.41 22.96 -10.24
C ASP A 240 -4.68 22.11 -10.22
N GLY A 241 -4.52 20.83 -9.94
CA GLY A 241 -5.65 19.95 -9.73
C GLY A 241 -6.47 20.42 -8.52
N GLU A 242 -7.79 20.37 -8.70
CA GLU A 242 -8.84 20.93 -7.83
C GLU A 242 -8.38 21.89 -6.71
N GLY A 243 -8.24 23.17 -7.04
CA GLY A 243 -8.32 24.26 -6.05
C GLY A 243 -7.00 24.74 -5.45
N GLY A 244 -5.89 24.70 -6.18
CA GLY A 244 -4.61 25.27 -5.72
C GLY A 244 -3.93 24.43 -4.64
N ASN A 245 -4.05 23.10 -4.73
CA ASN A 245 -3.58 22.16 -3.73
C ASN A 245 -2.12 21.66 -3.96
N GLY A 246 -1.34 22.37 -4.78
CA GLY A 246 0.09 22.10 -4.98
C GLY A 246 0.45 20.84 -5.76
N TYR A 247 -0.52 20.24 -6.47
CA TYR A 247 -0.31 19.17 -7.44
C TYR A 247 -0.82 19.60 -8.82
N PHE A 248 -0.05 19.31 -9.87
CA PHE A 248 -0.25 19.82 -11.23
C PHE A 248 0.61 19.04 -12.23
N SER A 249 0.36 19.23 -13.52
CA SER A 249 1.15 18.63 -14.60
C SER A 249 1.50 19.64 -15.70
N TYR A 250 2.57 19.36 -16.45
CA TYR A 250 2.94 20.14 -17.64
C TYR A 250 3.87 19.36 -18.57
N ASP A 251 3.84 19.70 -19.86
CA ASP A 251 4.78 19.19 -20.86
C ASP A 251 6.01 20.12 -20.96
N TYR A 252 7.20 19.54 -20.93
CA TYR A 252 8.48 20.23 -21.09
C TYR A 252 9.32 19.49 -22.13
N GLY A 253 9.15 19.86 -23.40
CA GLY A 253 9.77 19.16 -24.51
C GLY A 253 9.03 17.86 -24.83
N ASP A 254 9.75 16.77 -25.04
CA ASP A 254 9.22 15.41 -25.20
C ASP A 254 8.88 14.69 -23.87
N VAL A 255 9.07 15.37 -22.73
CA VAL A 255 8.76 14.86 -21.38
C VAL A 255 7.48 15.49 -20.85
N HIS A 256 6.56 14.66 -20.36
CA HIS A 256 5.42 15.07 -19.53
C HIS A 256 5.77 14.88 -18.05
N ILE A 257 5.51 15.89 -17.23
CA ILE A 257 5.90 15.94 -15.82
C ILE A 257 4.64 16.12 -14.97
N LEU A 258 4.35 15.13 -14.13
CA LEU A 258 3.31 15.17 -13.10
C LEU A 258 3.94 15.42 -11.73
N VAL A 259 3.52 16.49 -11.06
CA VAL A 259 3.94 16.89 -9.70
C VAL A 259 2.80 16.61 -8.73
N LEU A 260 3.04 15.77 -7.72
CA LEU A 260 2.08 15.41 -6.68
C LEU A 260 2.51 15.96 -5.30
N ASN A 261 1.52 16.16 -4.42
CA ASN A 261 1.66 16.70 -3.07
C ASN A 261 1.21 15.66 -2.02
N ASN A 262 2.16 15.10 -1.27
CA ASN A 262 1.88 14.12 -0.21
C ASN A 262 1.14 14.70 1.01
N TYR A 263 0.98 16.02 1.12
CA TYR A 263 0.42 16.72 2.28
C TYR A 263 -0.99 17.28 2.02
N VAL A 264 -1.64 16.79 0.97
CA VAL A 264 -3.09 16.86 0.75
C VAL A 264 -3.62 15.43 0.51
N ALA A 265 -4.94 15.26 0.39
CA ALA A 265 -5.52 13.93 0.14
C ALA A 265 -4.96 13.30 -1.15
N ILE A 266 -4.51 12.05 -1.04
CA ILE A 266 -3.77 11.35 -2.11
C ILE A 266 -4.14 9.86 -2.25
N ASN A 267 -5.00 9.36 -1.35
CA ASN A 267 -5.56 8.01 -1.42
C ASN A 267 -6.45 7.81 -2.67
N GLU A 268 -6.76 6.55 -2.97
CA GLU A 268 -7.66 6.18 -4.05
C GLU A 268 -9.02 6.91 -3.95
N GLY A 269 -9.51 7.39 -5.10
CA GLY A 269 -10.74 8.20 -5.20
C GLY A 269 -10.61 9.67 -4.77
N SER A 270 -9.47 10.10 -4.22
CA SER A 270 -9.22 11.53 -3.91
C SER A 270 -9.14 12.39 -5.19
N ALA A 271 -9.36 13.71 -5.05
CA ALA A 271 -9.24 14.66 -6.16
C ALA A 271 -7.88 14.57 -6.88
N GLN A 272 -6.80 14.43 -6.11
CA GLN A 272 -5.44 14.26 -6.63
C GLN A 272 -5.23 12.93 -7.34
N TRP A 273 -5.77 11.84 -6.80
CA TRP A 273 -5.73 10.53 -7.47
C TRP A 273 -6.46 10.58 -8.82
N ASN A 274 -7.67 11.14 -8.84
CA ASN A 274 -8.48 11.24 -10.05
C ASN A 274 -7.85 12.18 -11.09
N PHE A 275 -7.21 13.27 -10.65
CA PHE A 275 -6.40 14.14 -11.50
C PHE A 275 -5.24 13.36 -12.13
N ALA A 276 -4.41 12.70 -11.33
CA ALA A 276 -3.26 11.91 -11.81
C ALA A 276 -3.68 10.80 -12.79
N ALA A 277 -4.78 10.11 -12.51
CA ALA A 277 -5.32 9.07 -13.38
C ALA A 277 -5.78 9.63 -14.74
N ALA A 278 -6.50 10.77 -14.75
CA ALA A 278 -6.97 11.40 -15.98
C ALA A 278 -5.84 12.04 -16.80
N ASP A 279 -4.87 12.65 -16.12
CA ASP A 279 -3.72 13.36 -16.70
C ASP A 279 -2.75 12.39 -17.39
N LEU A 280 -2.31 11.34 -16.69
CA LEU A 280 -1.40 10.34 -17.25
C LEU A 280 -2.02 9.55 -18.42
N ALA A 281 -3.34 9.31 -18.38
CA ALA A 281 -4.08 8.66 -19.46
C ALA A 281 -4.32 9.57 -20.67
N ALA A 282 -4.39 10.89 -20.47
CA ALA A 282 -4.51 11.88 -21.56
C ALA A 282 -3.15 12.21 -22.21
N SER A 283 -2.05 12.03 -21.49
CA SER A 283 -0.70 12.37 -21.96
C SER A 283 -0.17 11.40 -23.03
N ASN A 284 0.24 11.99 -24.16
CA ASN A 284 0.87 11.32 -25.30
C ASN A 284 2.35 11.71 -25.47
N ALA A 285 2.99 12.23 -24.41
CA ALA A 285 4.42 12.51 -24.43
C ALA A 285 5.25 11.23 -24.52
N LYS A 286 6.46 11.31 -25.11
CA LYS A 286 7.37 10.16 -25.28
C LYS A 286 7.83 9.61 -23.93
N PHE A 287 8.09 10.51 -22.99
CA PHE A 287 8.52 10.17 -21.65
C PHE A 287 7.58 10.79 -20.62
N LYS A 288 7.30 10.05 -19.56
CA LYS A 288 6.47 10.48 -18.43
C LYS A 288 7.28 10.37 -17.14
N ILE A 289 7.34 11.46 -16.39
CA ILE A 289 8.00 11.55 -15.09
C ILE A 289 6.96 11.95 -14.05
N VAL A 290 6.92 11.23 -12.94
CA VAL A 290 6.11 11.60 -11.76
C VAL A 290 7.04 12.00 -10.63
N THR A 291 6.70 13.05 -9.88
CA THR A 291 7.48 13.47 -8.71
C THR A 291 6.62 13.88 -7.52
N PHE A 292 7.13 13.58 -6.33
CA PHE A 292 6.53 13.84 -5.02
C PHE A 292 7.60 13.69 -3.93
N HIS A 293 7.32 14.07 -2.69
CA HIS A 293 8.29 14.02 -1.60
C HIS A 293 8.49 12.61 -1.02
N ASN A 294 7.44 11.99 -0.49
CA ASN A 294 7.55 10.67 0.17
C ASN A 294 7.78 9.53 -0.86
N PRO A 295 8.85 8.73 -0.78
CA PRO A 295 9.18 7.76 -1.82
C PRO A 295 8.22 6.57 -1.87
N ALA A 296 7.80 6.15 -3.07
CA ALA A 296 7.01 4.93 -3.27
C ALA A 296 7.80 3.66 -2.88
N ILE A 297 9.11 3.68 -3.13
CA ILE A 297 10.05 2.61 -2.79
C ILE A 297 11.27 3.24 -2.15
N SER A 298 11.44 3.03 -0.84
CA SER A 298 12.67 3.38 -0.13
C SER A 298 13.03 2.33 0.90
N TYR A 299 14.31 1.93 0.91
CA TYR A 299 14.90 1.10 1.96
C TYR A 299 15.65 1.95 3.01
N GLY A 300 15.21 3.17 3.25
CA GLY A 300 15.83 4.11 4.19
C GLY A 300 15.35 4.02 5.63
N LEU A 301 15.52 5.12 6.35
CA LEU A 301 15.05 5.27 7.73
C LEU A 301 13.55 5.57 7.77
N HIS A 302 13.06 6.31 6.79
CA HIS A 302 11.68 6.75 6.71
C HIS A 302 10.82 5.74 5.93
N GLY A 303 11.39 5.15 4.87
CA GLY A 303 10.83 4.02 4.15
C GLY A 303 9.78 4.39 3.10
N SER A 304 9.17 3.37 2.50
CA SER A 304 8.15 3.51 1.46
C SER A 304 6.82 4.07 1.96
N ASP A 305 6.22 4.97 1.18
CA ASP A 305 4.84 5.43 1.34
C ASP A 305 3.86 4.51 0.59
N GLY A 306 2.91 3.92 1.32
CA GLY A 306 1.96 2.96 0.78
C GLY A 306 0.99 3.54 -0.26
N ASN A 307 0.63 4.83 -0.17
CA ASN A 307 -0.21 5.46 -1.19
C ASN A 307 0.56 5.64 -2.49
N MET A 308 1.85 6.00 -2.39
CA MET A 308 2.73 6.17 -3.55
C MET A 308 3.06 4.83 -4.21
N PHE A 309 3.22 3.77 -3.43
CA PHE A 309 3.32 2.40 -3.96
C PHE A 309 2.01 1.94 -4.64
N ASN A 310 0.85 2.31 -4.09
CA ASN A 310 -0.45 2.01 -4.70
C ASN A 310 -0.67 2.79 -6.02
N MET A 311 -0.41 4.10 -6.03
CA MET A 311 -0.44 4.91 -7.27
C MET A 311 0.56 4.39 -8.31
N THR A 312 1.73 3.89 -7.87
CA THR A 312 2.68 3.24 -8.78
C THR A 312 2.04 2.07 -9.50
N THR A 313 1.47 1.13 -8.74
CA THR A 313 0.92 -0.11 -9.28
C THR A 313 -0.38 0.11 -10.07
N GLN A 314 -1.24 1.04 -9.63
CA GLN A 314 -2.54 1.28 -10.28
C GLN A 314 -2.52 2.32 -11.40
N LEU A 315 -1.64 3.31 -11.34
CA LEU A 315 -1.64 4.46 -12.27
C LEU A 315 -0.33 4.61 -13.03
N PHE A 316 0.83 4.54 -12.38
CA PHE A 316 2.11 4.87 -13.04
C PHE A 316 2.55 3.74 -13.98
N GLU A 317 2.41 2.48 -13.56
CA GLU A 317 2.68 1.28 -14.38
C GLU A 317 1.75 1.19 -15.59
N PRO A 318 0.40 1.26 -15.46
CA PRO A 318 -0.48 1.12 -16.62
C PRO A 318 -0.46 2.30 -17.60
N ASN A 319 0.00 3.48 -17.18
CA ASN A 319 0.09 4.67 -18.04
C ASN A 319 1.50 4.96 -18.56
N GLY A 320 2.48 4.10 -18.26
CA GLY A 320 3.81 4.15 -18.83
C GLY A 320 4.70 5.28 -18.30
N VAL A 321 4.85 5.39 -16.98
CA VAL A 321 5.81 6.30 -16.34
C VAL A 321 7.22 5.70 -16.39
N ASN A 322 8.21 6.43 -16.88
CA ASN A 322 9.61 5.93 -16.95
C ASN A 322 10.36 6.18 -15.64
N PHE A 323 10.11 7.31 -14.99
CA PHE A 323 10.79 7.74 -13.77
C PHE A 323 9.82 8.24 -12.70
N VAL A 324 10.00 7.75 -11.48
CA VAL A 324 9.34 8.23 -10.27
C VAL A 324 10.41 8.84 -9.36
N LEU A 325 10.35 10.16 -9.16
CA LEU A 325 11.40 10.96 -8.53
C LEU A 325 10.96 11.48 -7.17
N SER A 326 11.70 11.10 -6.13
CA SER A 326 11.33 11.33 -4.73
C SER A 326 12.48 11.66 -3.80
N ALA A 327 12.15 11.93 -2.54
CA ALA A 327 12.95 12.65 -1.57
C ALA A 327 12.80 11.99 -0.18
N HIS A 328 12.80 12.78 0.91
CA HIS A 328 12.46 12.40 2.29
C HIS A 328 13.46 11.49 3.02
N ASP A 329 13.98 10.46 2.33
CA ASP A 329 15.04 9.60 2.83
C ASP A 329 16.39 10.12 2.33
N HIS A 330 17.25 10.53 3.27
CA HIS A 330 18.32 11.47 2.93
C HIS A 330 19.59 10.83 2.33
N PHE A 331 19.47 10.18 1.18
CA PHE A 331 20.57 9.57 0.43
C PHE A 331 20.21 9.49 -1.06
N TYR A 332 21.13 8.97 -1.87
CA TYR A 332 20.80 8.51 -3.22
C TYR A 332 20.36 7.05 -3.19
N GLN A 333 19.24 6.71 -3.83
CA GLN A 333 18.86 5.33 -4.15
C GLN A 333 18.15 5.27 -5.50
N ASN A 334 18.37 4.15 -6.22
CA ASN A 334 17.66 3.78 -7.43
C ASN A 334 17.11 2.35 -7.22
N ASN A 335 15.81 2.21 -7.44
CA ASN A 335 15.08 0.96 -7.42
C ASN A 335 14.36 0.78 -8.78
N ILE A 336 14.06 -0.46 -9.19
CA ILE A 336 13.27 -0.74 -10.39
C ILE A 336 12.08 -1.64 -10.03
N LYS A 337 10.88 -1.26 -10.46
CA LYS A 337 9.65 -2.07 -10.41
C LYS A 337 8.96 -1.98 -11.78
N GLU A 338 8.64 -3.12 -12.40
CA GLU A 338 7.99 -3.20 -13.73
C GLU A 338 8.56 -2.24 -14.81
N GLY A 339 9.89 -2.12 -14.87
CA GLY A 339 10.59 -1.22 -15.81
C GLY A 339 10.69 0.25 -15.38
N ILE A 340 9.93 0.67 -14.36
CA ILE A 340 9.97 2.04 -13.82
C ILE A 340 11.16 2.23 -12.89
N HIS A 341 11.93 3.28 -13.10
CA HIS A 341 12.97 3.71 -12.17
C HIS A 341 12.40 4.58 -11.05
N HIS A 342 12.41 4.03 -9.83
CA HIS A 342 12.07 4.74 -8.59
C HIS A 342 13.33 5.28 -7.92
N LEU A 343 13.52 6.60 -7.97
CA LEU A 343 14.69 7.27 -7.40
C LEU A 343 14.36 8.04 -6.13
N VAL A 344 15.25 7.90 -5.15
CA VAL A 344 15.36 8.76 -3.97
C VAL A 344 16.60 9.63 -4.18
N ILE A 345 16.43 10.94 -4.22
CA ILE A 345 17.52 11.94 -4.36
C ILE A 345 17.37 12.98 -3.22
N GLY A 346 17.16 12.49 -2.00
CA GLY A 346 16.75 13.28 -0.83
C GLY A 346 17.90 13.98 -0.09
N ALA A 347 18.95 14.40 -0.79
CA ALA A 347 20.17 14.89 -0.15
C ALA A 347 20.88 16.01 -0.92
N PHE A 348 20.15 17.03 -1.36
CA PHE A 348 20.79 18.20 -1.97
C PHE A 348 21.52 19.03 -0.90
N GLY A 349 20.75 19.69 -0.04
CA GLY A 349 21.22 20.57 1.02
C GLY A 349 21.31 19.92 2.39
N LEU A 350 20.59 18.83 2.64
CA LEU A 350 20.72 18.07 3.89
C LEU A 350 22.00 17.23 4.00
N ILE A 351 22.43 16.98 5.23
CA ILE A 351 23.49 16.02 5.57
C ILE A 351 23.00 14.58 5.27
N PRO A 352 23.67 13.82 4.39
CA PRO A 352 23.23 12.48 4.01
C PRO A 352 23.24 11.47 5.17
N ARG A 353 22.25 10.57 5.17
CA ARG A 353 22.13 9.40 6.07
C ARG A 353 22.66 8.13 5.39
N ASP A 354 22.95 7.11 6.19
CA ASP A 354 23.26 5.78 5.65
C ASP A 354 21.97 5.15 5.08
N PRO A 355 21.97 4.63 3.84
CA PRO A 355 20.85 3.84 3.34
C PRO A 355 20.70 2.56 4.17
N GLY A 356 19.48 2.05 4.29
CA GLY A 356 19.22 0.77 4.96
C GLY A 356 19.60 -0.43 4.09
N LEU A 357 19.16 -1.61 4.52
CA LEU A 357 19.48 -2.87 3.84
C LEU A 357 18.69 -2.97 2.53
N PRO A 358 19.31 -3.44 1.42
CA PRO A 358 18.63 -3.59 0.14
C PRO A 358 17.49 -4.60 0.23
N GLY A 359 16.37 -4.30 -0.42
CA GLY A 359 15.25 -5.21 -0.61
C GLY A 359 15.02 -5.54 -2.09
N GLU A 360 13.84 -6.10 -2.37
CA GLU A 360 13.42 -6.68 -3.66
C GLU A 360 13.74 -5.83 -4.90
N TYR A 361 13.39 -4.54 -4.88
CA TYR A 361 13.51 -3.65 -6.04
C TYR A 361 14.85 -2.90 -6.11
N HIS A 362 15.77 -3.13 -5.16
CA HIS A 362 16.99 -2.33 -5.03
C HIS A 362 17.99 -2.59 -6.15
N ILE A 363 18.43 -1.51 -6.81
CA ILE A 363 19.57 -1.55 -7.75
C ILE A 363 20.83 -0.99 -7.11
N TYR A 364 20.72 0.19 -6.50
CA TYR A 364 21.88 0.90 -5.97
C TYR A 364 21.49 1.97 -4.94
N SER A 365 22.38 2.23 -3.97
CA SER A 365 22.24 3.38 -3.07
C SER A 365 23.59 3.88 -2.55
N GLU A 366 23.74 5.19 -2.40
CA GLU A 366 24.94 5.82 -1.83
C GLU A 366 24.58 6.94 -0.83
N LYS A 367 25.24 6.93 0.33
CA LYS A 367 25.24 8.05 1.27
C LYS A 367 26.08 9.19 0.70
N THR A 368 25.45 10.09 -0.03
CA THR A 368 26.13 11.24 -0.63
C THR A 368 25.16 12.39 -0.85
N ARG A 369 25.71 13.62 -0.96
CA ARG A 369 24.93 14.77 -1.40
C ARG A 369 24.79 14.68 -2.92
N CYS A 370 23.58 14.88 -3.45
CA CYS A 370 23.34 14.68 -4.87
C CYS A 370 22.23 15.55 -5.45
N PHE A 371 22.27 15.69 -6.77
CA PHE A 371 21.21 16.18 -7.65
C PHE A 371 21.30 15.42 -8.97
N ALA A 372 20.34 15.63 -9.86
CA ALA A 372 20.39 15.03 -11.18
C ALA A 372 20.07 16.02 -12.30
N ILE A 373 20.45 15.65 -13.52
CA ILE A 373 20.16 16.35 -14.77
C ILE A 373 19.51 15.35 -15.72
N PHE A 374 18.44 15.77 -16.37
CA PHE A 374 17.75 15.05 -17.43
C PHE A 374 18.05 15.69 -18.78
N ASP A 375 18.35 14.85 -19.77
CA ASP A 375 18.61 15.23 -21.16
C ASP A 375 17.79 14.29 -22.07
N THR A 376 17.04 14.85 -23.02
CA THR A 376 16.48 14.07 -24.15
C THR A 376 17.11 14.49 -25.47
N ASP A 377 17.16 13.57 -26.44
CA ASP A 377 17.68 13.84 -27.79
C ASP A 377 16.59 14.27 -28.79
N GLY A 378 15.31 14.18 -28.42
CA GLY A 378 14.15 14.39 -29.30
C GLY A 378 13.83 13.18 -30.20
N GLU A 379 14.72 12.19 -30.23
CA GLU A 379 14.51 10.86 -30.78
C GLU A 379 14.01 9.98 -29.62
N ASP A 380 14.63 8.84 -29.35
CA ASP A 380 14.07 7.82 -28.46
C ASP A 380 14.93 7.61 -27.19
N THR A 381 15.70 8.63 -26.80
CA THR A 381 16.55 8.61 -25.60
C THR A 381 16.10 9.61 -24.54
N LEU A 382 15.86 9.13 -23.31
CA LEU A 382 15.87 9.95 -22.09
C LEU A 382 17.05 9.53 -21.20
N THR A 383 17.96 10.47 -20.95
CA THR A 383 19.10 10.26 -20.05
C THR A 383 18.89 10.94 -18.72
N LEU A 384 19.16 10.20 -17.63
CA LEU A 384 19.27 10.72 -16.27
C LEU A 384 20.73 10.63 -15.78
N ARG A 385 21.36 11.78 -15.50
CA ARG A 385 22.71 11.88 -14.92
C ARG A 385 22.64 12.36 -13.48
N THR A 386 22.84 11.46 -12.52
CA THR A 386 22.96 11.83 -11.11
C THR A 386 24.40 12.27 -10.82
N TYR A 387 24.55 13.45 -10.22
CA TYR A 387 25.82 14.00 -9.76
C TYR A 387 25.94 13.86 -8.24
N ARG A 388 27.06 13.30 -7.77
CA ARG A 388 27.41 13.30 -6.35
C ARG A 388 28.43 14.39 -6.02
N TRP A 389 28.32 14.89 -4.80
CA TRP A 389 29.34 15.74 -4.18
C TRP A 389 30.66 14.99 -3.99
N ILE A 390 31.76 15.67 -4.28
CA ILE A 390 33.12 15.27 -3.91
C ILE A 390 33.82 16.42 -3.19
N GLN A 391 34.55 16.09 -2.13
CA GLN A 391 35.43 17.05 -1.47
C GLN A 391 36.72 17.16 -2.29
N GLY A 392 36.94 18.30 -2.95
CA GLY A 392 38.06 18.48 -3.87
C GLY A 392 39.42 18.46 -3.17
N GLY A 393 40.46 18.07 -3.92
CA GLY A 393 41.84 17.99 -3.39
C GLY A 393 42.45 19.31 -2.93
N SER A 394 41.79 20.45 -3.18
CA SER A 394 42.12 21.79 -2.69
C SER A 394 41.29 22.24 -1.48
N GLY A 395 40.27 21.47 -1.06
CA GLY A 395 39.27 21.88 -0.07
C GLY A 395 38.02 22.53 -0.66
N GLU A 396 38.02 22.87 -1.95
CA GLU A 396 36.84 23.37 -2.67
C GLU A 396 35.85 22.22 -2.97
N PRO A 397 34.53 22.46 -2.92
CA PRO A 397 33.54 21.47 -3.31
C PRO A 397 33.50 21.29 -4.83
N GLY A 398 33.17 20.07 -5.28
CA GLY A 398 32.91 19.76 -6.68
C GLY A 398 31.92 18.63 -6.81
N VAL A 399 31.55 18.28 -8.04
CA VAL A 399 30.71 17.11 -8.33
C VAL A 399 31.29 16.21 -9.41
N THR A 400 31.01 14.91 -9.30
CA THR A 400 31.27 13.90 -10.35
C THR A 400 29.98 13.14 -10.64
N THR A 401 29.83 12.60 -11.84
CA THR A 401 28.76 11.64 -12.15
C THR A 401 28.85 10.47 -11.15
N LEU A 402 27.72 10.16 -10.52
CA LEU A 402 27.52 9.00 -9.67
C LEU A 402 27.10 7.80 -10.52
N ILE A 403 26.06 8.01 -11.34
CA ILE A 403 25.46 7.04 -12.24
C ILE A 403 24.78 7.79 -13.38
N GLU A 404 24.73 7.14 -14.54
CA GLU A 404 24.00 7.57 -15.72
C GLU A 404 23.01 6.45 -16.08
N THR A 405 21.73 6.76 -16.05
CA THR A 405 20.64 5.85 -16.42
C THR A 405 20.10 6.32 -17.77
N MET A 406 20.11 5.43 -18.75
CA MET A 406 19.66 5.70 -20.12
C MET A 406 18.39 4.89 -20.35
N MET A 407 17.27 5.56 -20.63
CA MET A 407 16.10 4.90 -21.22
C MET A 407 16.23 5.07 -22.73
N THR A 408 16.39 3.95 -23.42
CA THR A 408 16.38 3.86 -24.89
C THR A 408 15.59 2.62 -25.25
N ASP A 409 14.56 2.75 -26.07
CA ASP A 409 13.87 1.60 -26.63
C ASP A 409 13.56 1.79 -28.11
N ASN A 410 14.12 0.89 -28.91
CA ASN A 410 13.89 0.78 -30.34
C ASN A 410 13.65 -0.69 -30.74
N THR A 411 13.26 -1.51 -29.75
CA THR A 411 13.05 -2.94 -29.89
C THR A 411 11.59 -3.26 -29.66
N ALA A 412 10.96 -3.94 -30.61
CA ALA A 412 9.61 -4.44 -30.40
C ALA A 412 9.62 -5.56 -29.33
N PRO A 413 8.52 -5.73 -28.57
CA PRO A 413 8.38 -6.81 -27.59
C PRO A 413 8.67 -8.20 -28.17
N THR A 414 9.22 -9.09 -27.36
CA THR A 414 9.47 -10.49 -27.76
C THR A 414 8.31 -11.39 -27.33
N PRO A 415 7.79 -12.32 -28.15
CA PRO A 415 8.24 -12.68 -29.51
C PRO A 415 7.82 -11.67 -30.60
N ASP A 416 8.76 -11.41 -31.51
CA ASP A 416 8.53 -10.71 -32.79
C ASP A 416 8.78 -11.69 -33.97
N PRO A 417 7.77 -12.02 -34.80
CA PRO A 417 6.37 -11.58 -34.70
C PRO A 417 5.63 -12.16 -33.49
N ALA A 418 4.54 -11.50 -33.10
CA ALA A 418 3.67 -11.96 -32.02
C ALA A 418 3.08 -13.35 -32.32
N THR A 419 2.69 -14.08 -31.28
CA THR A 419 2.13 -15.44 -31.39
C THR A 419 0.95 -15.64 -30.45
N PHE A 420 0.12 -16.63 -30.72
CA PHE A 420 -0.91 -17.11 -29.79
C PHE A 420 -0.32 -18.16 -28.84
N ALA A 421 -0.61 -18.05 -27.55
CA ALA A 421 -0.44 -19.14 -26.58
C ALA A 421 -1.67 -20.07 -26.59
N ILE A 422 -2.85 -19.49 -26.80
CA ILE A 422 -4.11 -20.20 -27.07
C ILE A 422 -4.66 -19.60 -28.37
N ASN A 423 -4.65 -20.40 -29.44
CA ASN A 423 -5.27 -20.01 -30.71
C ASN A 423 -6.77 -19.70 -30.49
N PRO A 424 -7.37 -18.83 -31.32
CA PRO A 424 -8.81 -18.62 -31.35
C PRO A 424 -9.58 -19.93 -31.26
N ALA A 425 -10.54 -19.99 -30.33
CA ALA A 425 -11.43 -21.12 -30.11
C ALA A 425 -12.86 -20.62 -29.85
N GLY A 426 -13.85 -21.27 -30.46
CA GLY A 426 -15.25 -21.02 -30.14
C GLY A 426 -15.56 -21.53 -28.74
N VAL A 427 -15.92 -20.62 -27.83
CA VAL A 427 -16.32 -20.96 -26.46
C VAL A 427 -17.75 -21.48 -26.45
N ASN A 428 -18.63 -20.83 -27.23
CA ASN A 428 -20.03 -21.20 -27.38
C ASN A 428 -20.58 -20.69 -28.73
N GLY A 429 -21.89 -20.63 -28.88
CA GLY A 429 -22.57 -20.13 -30.08
C GLY A 429 -22.35 -18.65 -30.44
N TYR A 430 -21.83 -17.82 -29.54
CA TYR A 430 -21.71 -16.37 -29.72
C TYR A 430 -20.33 -15.79 -29.38
N THR A 431 -19.40 -16.60 -28.85
CA THR A 431 -18.09 -16.11 -28.37
C THR A 431 -16.94 -16.91 -28.99
N ILE A 432 -15.90 -16.22 -29.46
CA ILE A 432 -14.57 -16.78 -29.71
C ILE A 432 -13.59 -16.12 -28.76
N SER A 433 -12.73 -16.92 -28.12
CA SER A 433 -11.67 -16.44 -27.22
C SER A 433 -10.29 -16.89 -27.68
N MET A 434 -9.28 -16.07 -27.43
CA MET A 434 -7.88 -16.27 -27.77
C MET A 434 -6.97 -15.65 -26.71
N THR A 435 -5.79 -16.24 -26.55
CA THR A 435 -4.73 -15.69 -25.69
C THR A 435 -3.44 -15.59 -26.50
N ALA A 436 -2.90 -14.38 -26.60
CA ALA A 436 -1.54 -14.13 -27.07
C ALA A 436 -0.51 -14.79 -26.13
N THR A 437 0.65 -15.13 -26.68
CA THR A 437 1.83 -15.40 -25.87
C THR A 437 2.18 -14.12 -25.12
N THR A 438 2.28 -14.19 -23.80
CA THR A 438 2.72 -13.06 -22.97
C THR A 438 4.04 -12.54 -23.50
N GLY A 439 4.05 -11.29 -23.95
CA GLY A 439 5.26 -10.64 -24.42
C GLY A 439 6.22 -10.37 -23.26
N THR A 440 7.49 -10.22 -23.59
CA THR A 440 8.52 -9.69 -22.69
C THR A 440 9.27 -8.58 -23.39
N ASP A 441 9.46 -7.48 -22.69
CA ASP A 441 10.22 -6.33 -23.15
C ASP A 441 11.20 -5.86 -22.05
N ALA A 442 12.28 -5.18 -22.44
CA ALA A 442 13.28 -4.66 -21.51
C ALA A 442 12.73 -3.61 -20.52
N ASN A 443 11.65 -2.92 -20.91
CA ASN A 443 10.99 -1.85 -20.17
C ASN A 443 9.60 -2.27 -19.61
N GLY A 444 9.30 -3.58 -19.63
CA GLY A 444 8.25 -4.20 -18.81
C GLY A 444 6.81 -4.11 -19.33
N TYR A 445 6.36 -2.93 -19.76
CA TYR A 445 4.95 -2.72 -20.13
C TYR A 445 4.66 -3.01 -21.61
N ILE A 446 3.64 -3.84 -21.86
CA ILE A 446 3.24 -4.32 -23.19
C ILE A 446 1.72 -4.30 -23.34
N GLU A 447 1.25 -3.85 -24.51
CA GLU A 447 -0.14 -3.98 -24.94
C GLU A 447 -0.27 -4.92 -26.15
N TYR A 448 -1.46 -5.50 -26.30
CA TYR A 448 -1.85 -6.45 -27.33
C TYR A 448 -2.99 -5.86 -28.17
N TYR A 449 -2.94 -6.07 -29.48
CA TYR A 449 -4.03 -5.74 -30.41
C TYR A 449 -4.43 -7.00 -31.18
N PHE A 450 -5.66 -7.47 -30.99
CA PHE A 450 -6.27 -8.53 -31.75
C PHE A 450 -7.12 -7.90 -32.87
N GLU A 451 -6.77 -8.18 -34.12
CA GLU A 451 -7.49 -7.71 -35.30
C GLU A 451 -8.36 -8.84 -35.86
N GLU A 452 -9.64 -8.55 -36.13
CA GLU A 452 -10.56 -9.41 -36.87
C GLU A 452 -10.31 -9.24 -38.37
N THR A 453 -10.11 -10.36 -39.07
CA THR A 453 -9.64 -10.38 -40.46
C THR A 453 -10.57 -11.09 -41.43
N SER A 454 -11.62 -11.76 -40.95
CA SER A 454 -12.59 -12.42 -41.82
C SER A 454 -13.55 -11.43 -42.49
N GLY A 455 -13.79 -10.26 -41.88
CA GLY A 455 -14.78 -9.28 -42.32
C GLY A 455 -16.22 -9.77 -42.13
N THR A 456 -16.41 -10.74 -41.24
CA THR A 456 -17.71 -11.38 -40.99
C THR A 456 -18.55 -10.53 -40.05
N PRO A 457 -19.85 -10.31 -40.33
CA PRO A 457 -20.71 -9.53 -39.44
C PRO A 457 -20.70 -10.03 -37.98
N GLY A 458 -20.56 -9.09 -37.05
CA GLY A 458 -20.50 -9.35 -35.60
C GLY A 458 -19.09 -9.41 -35.02
N GLY A 459 -18.07 -9.72 -35.83
CA GLY A 459 -16.68 -9.74 -35.36
C GLY A 459 -16.10 -8.34 -35.17
N THR A 460 -15.24 -8.17 -34.17
CA THR A 460 -14.65 -6.89 -33.78
C THR A 460 -13.16 -6.98 -33.43
N ASP A 461 -12.46 -5.87 -33.64
CA ASP A 461 -11.09 -5.68 -33.13
C ASP A 461 -11.13 -5.36 -31.63
N SER A 462 -10.14 -5.84 -30.87
CA SER A 462 -10.03 -5.54 -29.43
C SER A 462 -9.67 -4.08 -29.11
N GLY A 463 -9.06 -3.36 -30.07
CA GLY A 463 -8.23 -2.20 -29.75
C GLY A 463 -6.92 -2.63 -29.07
N TRP A 464 -6.13 -1.65 -28.59
CA TRP A 464 -4.97 -1.95 -27.73
C TRP A 464 -5.43 -2.20 -26.29
N GLN A 465 -4.96 -3.28 -25.68
CA GLN A 465 -5.30 -3.68 -24.32
C GLN A 465 -4.08 -4.30 -23.62
N SER A 466 -3.95 -4.12 -22.30
CA SER A 466 -2.91 -4.76 -21.49
C SER A 466 -3.13 -6.27 -21.29
N SER A 467 -4.36 -6.76 -21.48
CA SER A 467 -4.69 -8.17 -21.40
C SER A 467 -4.13 -8.94 -22.60
N ALA A 468 -3.36 -10.00 -22.34
CA ALA A 468 -2.97 -10.98 -23.35
C ALA A 468 -4.14 -11.87 -23.80
N THR A 469 -5.32 -11.79 -23.18
CA THR A 469 -6.54 -12.54 -23.58
C THR A 469 -7.60 -11.59 -24.14
N TYR A 470 -8.23 -12.00 -25.24
CA TYR A 470 -9.36 -11.30 -25.85
C TYR A 470 -10.50 -12.30 -26.14
N SER A 471 -11.74 -11.83 -25.96
CA SER A 471 -12.96 -12.58 -26.26
C SER A 471 -13.88 -11.68 -27.10
N ASP A 472 -14.12 -12.09 -28.34
CA ASP A 472 -14.98 -11.36 -29.27
C ASP A 472 -16.43 -11.87 -29.15
N PHE A 473 -17.36 -10.94 -28.89
CA PHE A 473 -18.78 -11.19 -28.62
C PHE A 473 -19.58 -9.89 -28.82
N PRO A 474 -20.84 -9.95 -29.34
CA PRO A 474 -21.55 -11.14 -29.79
C PRO A 474 -21.34 -11.46 -31.27
N LEU A 475 -20.93 -12.70 -31.53
CA LEU A 475 -20.72 -13.26 -32.86
C LEU A 475 -21.98 -13.96 -33.39
N THR A 476 -21.95 -14.36 -34.67
CA THR A 476 -23.02 -15.14 -35.30
C THR A 476 -22.83 -16.64 -35.01
N LEU A 477 -23.92 -17.36 -34.74
CA LEU A 477 -23.93 -18.83 -34.56
C LEU A 477 -23.30 -19.59 -35.72
N SER A 478 -22.61 -20.69 -35.41
CA SER A 478 -22.05 -21.64 -36.38
C SER A 478 -21.20 -20.98 -37.49
N THR A 479 -20.53 -19.87 -37.19
CA THR A 479 -19.87 -18.98 -38.15
C THR A 479 -18.38 -18.85 -37.84
N SER A 480 -17.56 -18.84 -38.88
CA SER A 480 -16.11 -18.76 -38.77
C SER A 480 -15.61 -17.32 -38.76
N TYR A 481 -14.70 -17.02 -37.84
CA TYR A 481 -13.99 -15.75 -37.71
C TYR A 481 -12.47 -16.00 -37.73
N SER A 482 -11.69 -14.96 -38.04
CA SER A 482 -10.25 -15.09 -38.26
C SER A 482 -9.50 -13.97 -37.57
N TYR A 483 -8.52 -14.27 -36.72
CA TYR A 483 -7.82 -13.28 -35.91
C TYR A 483 -6.32 -13.35 -36.09
N ARG A 484 -5.66 -12.20 -35.95
CA ARG A 484 -4.21 -12.09 -35.74
C ARG A 484 -3.93 -11.10 -34.62
N VAL A 485 -2.78 -11.26 -33.95
CA VAL A 485 -2.35 -10.38 -32.85
C VAL A 485 -1.06 -9.64 -33.19
N GLN A 486 -0.95 -8.41 -32.70
CA GLN A 486 0.28 -7.61 -32.65
C GLN A 486 0.52 -7.19 -31.20
N MET A 487 1.79 -7.00 -30.81
CA MET A 487 2.16 -6.42 -29.51
C MET A 487 2.84 -5.07 -29.73
N ARG A 488 2.76 -4.18 -28.75
CA ARG A 488 3.58 -2.97 -28.67
C ARG A 488 4.10 -2.76 -27.27
N ASP A 489 5.27 -2.15 -27.15
CA ASP A 489 5.76 -1.64 -25.88
C ASP A 489 5.13 -0.27 -25.55
N ILE A 490 5.51 0.24 -24.38
CA ILE A 490 5.29 1.58 -23.86
C ILE A 490 5.79 2.74 -24.76
N TYR A 491 6.77 2.51 -25.64
CA TYR A 491 7.35 3.51 -26.55
C TYR A 491 6.73 3.48 -27.96
N GLY A 492 5.85 2.52 -28.23
CA GLY A 492 5.18 2.33 -29.50
C GLY A 492 5.93 1.44 -30.51
N ASN A 493 7.00 0.75 -30.12
CA ASN A 493 7.65 -0.26 -30.97
C ASN A 493 6.72 -1.47 -31.11
N THR A 494 6.14 -1.64 -32.30
CA THR A 494 5.22 -2.76 -32.58
C THR A 494 5.96 -3.97 -33.14
N THR A 495 5.57 -5.17 -32.71
CA THR A 495 6.02 -6.42 -33.35
C THR A 495 5.47 -6.58 -34.76
N GLY A 496 6.00 -7.54 -35.52
CA GLY A 496 5.28 -8.12 -36.63
C GLY A 496 3.99 -8.82 -36.14
N TRP A 497 2.95 -8.76 -36.98
CA TRP A 497 1.71 -9.51 -36.76
C TRP A 497 1.95 -11.02 -36.70
N SER A 498 1.18 -11.71 -35.86
CA SER A 498 1.08 -13.16 -35.86
C SER A 498 0.57 -13.71 -37.20
N GLY A 499 0.66 -15.04 -37.36
CA GLY A 499 -0.19 -15.75 -38.32
C GLY A 499 -1.67 -15.48 -38.04
N VAL A 500 -2.49 -15.52 -39.10
CA VAL A 500 -3.95 -15.49 -38.97
C VAL A 500 -4.42 -16.90 -38.61
N GLU A 501 -5.06 -17.01 -37.45
CA GLU A 501 -5.71 -18.23 -36.97
C GLU A 501 -7.23 -18.09 -37.09
N SER A 502 -7.98 -19.18 -37.05
CA SER A 502 -9.44 -19.13 -37.25
C SER A 502 -10.20 -20.16 -36.44
N ALA A 503 -11.35 -19.74 -35.91
CA ALA A 503 -12.29 -20.58 -35.19
C ALA A 503 -13.69 -20.38 -35.72
N SER A 504 -14.60 -21.29 -35.38
CA SER A 504 -16.04 -21.09 -35.54
C SER A 504 -16.71 -21.09 -34.18
N THR A 505 -17.70 -20.22 -34.01
CA THR A 505 -18.69 -20.37 -32.94
C THR A 505 -19.40 -21.71 -33.08
N THR A 506 -19.86 -22.27 -31.97
CA THR A 506 -20.51 -23.59 -31.98
C THR A 506 -21.98 -23.49 -32.41
N ASN A 507 -22.67 -24.64 -32.47
CA ASN A 507 -24.15 -24.66 -32.49
C ASN A 507 -24.75 -24.79 -31.08
N GLU A 508 -23.90 -24.77 -30.05
CA GLU A 508 -24.31 -24.96 -28.67
C GLU A 508 -24.54 -23.57 -28.07
N ILE A 509 -25.81 -23.23 -27.97
CA ILE A 509 -26.27 -22.17 -27.07
C ILE A 509 -26.32 -22.84 -25.69
N ASP A 510 -25.49 -22.38 -24.78
CA ASP A 510 -25.70 -22.70 -23.38
C ASP A 510 -26.87 -21.85 -22.86
N ASP A 511 -27.97 -22.52 -22.53
CA ASP A 511 -29.17 -21.96 -21.93
C ASP A 511 -29.41 -22.51 -20.51
N GLN A 512 -28.42 -23.21 -19.94
CA GLN A 512 -28.51 -23.78 -18.60
C GLN A 512 -27.85 -22.86 -17.58
N ALA A 513 -28.43 -22.84 -16.38
CA ALA A 513 -27.91 -22.07 -15.28
C ALA A 513 -27.08 -22.96 -14.34
N PRO A 514 -26.13 -22.39 -13.57
CA PRO A 514 -25.23 -23.14 -12.70
C PRO A 514 -25.92 -24.12 -11.74
N THR A 515 -25.22 -25.22 -11.45
CA THR A 515 -25.68 -26.28 -10.54
C THR A 515 -25.07 -26.07 -9.14
N PRO A 516 -25.82 -26.21 -8.02
CA PRO A 516 -27.22 -26.63 -7.93
C PRO A 516 -28.24 -25.56 -8.35
N ASN A 517 -29.27 -25.99 -9.10
CA ASN A 517 -30.43 -25.16 -9.45
C ASN A 517 -31.71 -25.85 -8.95
N PRO A 518 -32.44 -25.30 -7.96
CA PRO A 518 -32.22 -24.01 -7.30
C PRO A 518 -30.92 -23.96 -6.48
N ALA A 519 -30.37 -22.76 -6.34
CA ALA A 519 -29.21 -22.49 -5.50
C ALA A 519 -29.49 -22.85 -4.03
N GLN A 520 -28.44 -23.01 -3.23
CA GLN A 520 -28.54 -23.50 -1.85
C GLN A 520 -27.62 -22.70 -0.92
N PHE A 521 -28.01 -22.58 0.35
CA PHE A 521 -27.12 -22.10 1.40
C PHE A 521 -26.33 -23.29 1.97
N ASP A 522 -25.02 -23.12 2.09
CA ASP A 522 -24.16 -24.01 2.86
C ASP A 522 -24.16 -23.55 4.33
N VAL A 523 -23.98 -22.24 4.55
CA VAL A 523 -24.07 -21.62 5.88
C VAL A 523 -25.25 -20.63 5.91
N ALA A 524 -26.23 -20.94 6.76
CA ALA A 524 -27.38 -20.08 7.03
C ALA A 524 -26.96 -18.73 7.66
N PRO A 525 -27.68 -17.62 7.40
CA PRO A 525 -27.31 -16.31 7.94
C PRO A 525 -27.18 -16.28 9.47
N TYR A 526 -26.00 -15.95 9.98
CA TYR A 526 -25.69 -15.92 11.41
C TYR A 526 -25.10 -14.56 11.83
N PRO A 527 -25.36 -14.09 13.07
CA PRO A 527 -24.87 -12.79 13.53
C PRO A 527 -23.35 -12.83 13.75
N THR A 528 -22.63 -12.02 12.98
CA THR A 528 -21.20 -11.76 13.20
C THR A 528 -21.00 -10.62 14.19
N ILE A 529 -21.71 -9.49 14.05
CA ILE A 529 -21.86 -8.46 15.08
C ILE A 529 -23.35 -8.12 15.31
N ALA A 530 -23.66 -7.31 16.32
CA ALA A 530 -25.04 -6.90 16.65
C ALA A 530 -25.81 -6.24 15.48
N VAL A 531 -25.09 -5.73 14.47
CA VAL A 531 -25.61 -5.02 13.28
C VAL A 531 -25.15 -5.67 11.96
N SER A 532 -24.83 -6.96 11.96
CA SER A 532 -24.51 -7.71 10.73
C SER A 532 -24.99 -9.15 10.74
N LEU A 533 -25.08 -9.75 9.55
CA LEU A 533 -25.23 -11.19 9.33
C LEU A 533 -24.22 -11.65 8.27
N THR A 534 -23.61 -12.81 8.46
CA THR A 534 -22.77 -13.48 7.46
C THR A 534 -23.45 -14.77 7.01
N MET A 535 -23.34 -15.13 5.73
CA MET A 535 -23.97 -16.29 5.11
C MET A 535 -23.14 -16.80 3.92
N THR A 536 -23.24 -18.10 3.62
CA THR A 536 -22.46 -18.72 2.53
C THR A 536 -23.36 -19.63 1.68
N ALA A 537 -23.23 -19.52 0.37
CA ALA A 537 -23.89 -20.38 -0.61
C ALA A 537 -23.10 -21.68 -0.84
N VAL A 538 -23.79 -22.74 -1.26
CA VAL A 538 -23.12 -23.91 -1.84
C VAL A 538 -22.41 -23.45 -3.11
N VAL A 539 -21.11 -23.77 -3.23
CA VAL A 539 -20.30 -23.42 -4.40
C VAL A 539 -20.93 -24.02 -5.66
N GLY A 540 -21.28 -23.15 -6.59
CA GLY A 540 -21.86 -23.53 -7.87
C GLY A 540 -20.81 -24.07 -8.83
N THR A 541 -21.22 -25.03 -9.66
CA THR A 541 -20.46 -25.50 -10.82
C THR A 541 -21.22 -25.21 -12.10
N ASP A 542 -20.47 -24.83 -13.12
CA ASP A 542 -20.95 -24.63 -14.47
C ASP A 542 -19.95 -25.22 -15.48
N VAL A 543 -20.42 -25.58 -16.67
CA VAL A 543 -19.58 -26.21 -17.70
C VAL A 543 -18.74 -25.21 -18.50
N ASN A 544 -19.11 -23.92 -18.49
CA ASN A 544 -18.56 -22.88 -19.35
C ASN A 544 -17.83 -21.74 -18.61
N GLY A 545 -17.78 -21.73 -17.28
CA GLY A 545 -17.00 -20.72 -16.57
C GLY A 545 -17.14 -20.69 -15.04
N PRO A 546 -16.52 -19.70 -14.38
CA PRO A 546 -16.76 -19.42 -12.97
C PRO A 546 -18.20 -18.97 -12.72
N VAL A 547 -18.73 -19.28 -11.54
CA VAL A 547 -20.09 -18.95 -11.12
C VAL A 547 -20.08 -17.71 -10.22
N GLU A 548 -21.01 -16.79 -10.46
CA GLU A 548 -21.27 -15.64 -9.58
C GLU A 548 -22.55 -15.84 -8.76
N TYR A 549 -22.61 -15.20 -7.60
CA TYR A 549 -23.67 -15.33 -6.59
C TYR A 549 -24.35 -13.98 -6.35
N TYR A 550 -25.66 -13.99 -6.12
CA TYR A 550 -26.44 -12.81 -5.73
C TYR A 550 -27.31 -13.13 -4.52
N PHE A 551 -26.99 -12.52 -3.38
CA PHE A 551 -27.79 -12.58 -2.16
C PHE A 551 -28.80 -11.44 -2.14
N THR A 552 -30.07 -11.80 -1.96
CA THR A 552 -31.20 -10.87 -1.89
C THR A 552 -31.76 -10.88 -0.48
N GLU A 553 -31.83 -9.72 0.17
CA GLU A 553 -32.60 -9.54 1.40
C GLU A 553 -34.10 -9.47 1.06
N THR A 554 -34.93 -10.20 1.81
CA THR A 554 -36.35 -10.42 1.49
C THR A 554 -37.29 -10.19 2.68
N SER A 555 -36.78 -9.90 3.89
CA SER A 555 -37.62 -9.54 5.04
C SER A 555 -38.15 -8.10 4.94
N GLY A 556 -37.43 -7.21 4.26
CA GLY A 556 -37.72 -5.77 4.21
C GLY A 556 -37.44 -5.04 5.52
N ALA A 557 -36.63 -5.63 6.41
CA ALA A 557 -36.24 -5.01 7.67
C ALA A 557 -35.23 -3.85 7.45
N PRO A 558 -35.30 -2.75 8.23
CA PRO A 558 -34.44 -1.59 8.02
C PRO A 558 -32.95 -1.92 8.15
N GLY A 559 -32.14 -1.43 7.20
CA GLY A 559 -30.68 -1.60 7.17
C GLY A 559 -30.20 -2.80 6.35
N GLY A 560 -31.07 -3.75 5.99
CA GLY A 560 -30.69 -4.89 5.14
C GLY A 560 -30.41 -4.49 3.69
N SER A 561 -29.46 -5.18 3.05
CA SER A 561 -29.01 -4.90 1.69
C SER A 561 -28.82 -6.17 0.85
N ASN A 562 -28.68 -5.98 -0.46
CA ASN A 562 -28.37 -7.06 -1.40
C ASN A 562 -26.88 -7.00 -1.76
N SER A 563 -26.24 -8.15 -2.00
CA SER A 563 -24.80 -8.21 -2.31
C SER A 563 -24.41 -7.56 -3.65
N GLY A 564 -25.33 -7.55 -4.62
CA GLY A 564 -24.93 -7.49 -6.03
C GLY A 564 -24.45 -8.86 -6.53
N TRP A 565 -24.02 -8.94 -7.79
CA TRP A 565 -23.32 -10.13 -8.28
C TRP A 565 -21.87 -10.11 -7.79
N GLN A 566 -21.41 -11.22 -7.22
CA GLN A 566 -20.08 -11.38 -6.67
C GLN A 566 -19.54 -12.78 -6.96
N SER A 567 -18.23 -12.93 -7.16
CA SER A 567 -17.57 -14.23 -7.34
C SER A 567 -17.43 -15.03 -6.04
N SER A 568 -17.54 -14.39 -4.88
CA SER A 568 -17.50 -15.08 -3.58
C SER A 568 -18.84 -15.76 -3.28
N PRO A 569 -18.85 -17.02 -2.80
CA PRO A 569 -20.05 -17.66 -2.26
C PRO A 569 -20.40 -17.12 -0.86
N THR A 570 -19.55 -16.32 -0.20
CA THR A 570 -19.81 -15.73 1.13
C THR A 570 -20.25 -14.28 1.01
N TYR A 571 -21.29 -13.90 1.74
CA TYR A 571 -21.79 -12.53 1.85
C TYR A 571 -21.93 -12.11 3.33
N LYS A 572 -21.63 -10.84 3.59
CA LYS A 572 -21.79 -10.16 4.89
C LYS A 572 -22.65 -8.93 4.67
N ASP A 573 -23.85 -8.92 5.25
CA ASP A 573 -24.74 -7.75 5.23
C ASP A 573 -24.54 -6.96 6.53
N GLU A 574 -24.35 -5.64 6.41
CA GLU A 574 -23.92 -4.76 7.50
C GLU A 574 -24.79 -3.50 7.62
N GLY A 575 -24.80 -2.88 8.80
CA GLY A 575 -25.68 -1.74 9.08
C GLY A 575 -27.11 -2.15 9.47
N LEU A 576 -27.28 -3.42 9.83
CA LEU A 576 -28.55 -4.01 10.24
C LEU A 576 -29.03 -3.44 11.58
N SER A 577 -30.34 -3.51 11.82
CA SER A 577 -30.95 -3.25 13.13
C SER A 577 -30.62 -4.40 14.09
N THR A 578 -30.40 -4.11 15.38
CA THR A 578 -30.16 -5.14 16.41
C THR A 578 -31.44 -5.93 16.73
N SER A 579 -31.30 -7.16 17.28
CA SER A 579 -32.42 -8.05 17.65
C SER A 579 -33.46 -8.29 16.54
N THR A 580 -33.06 -8.15 15.27
CA THR A 580 -33.96 -8.11 14.12
C THR A 580 -33.71 -9.30 13.22
N GLN A 581 -34.79 -9.94 12.76
CA GLN A 581 -34.72 -11.06 11.85
C GLN A 581 -34.67 -10.55 10.40
N TYR A 582 -33.70 -11.06 9.65
CA TYR A 582 -33.53 -10.84 8.22
C TYR A 582 -33.64 -12.17 7.49
N THR A 583 -34.05 -12.14 6.22
CA THR A 583 -34.34 -13.34 5.45
C THR A 583 -33.72 -13.22 4.07
N TYR A 584 -32.84 -14.14 3.71
CA TYR A 584 -32.09 -14.07 2.47
C TYR A 584 -32.44 -15.24 1.53
N THR A 585 -32.37 -14.97 0.24
CA THR A 585 -32.29 -15.97 -0.83
C THR A 585 -31.03 -15.72 -1.64
N VAL A 586 -30.40 -16.77 -2.17
CA VAL A 586 -29.27 -16.65 -3.09
C VAL A 586 -29.66 -17.16 -4.48
N MET A 587 -29.18 -16.50 -5.54
CA MET A 587 -29.20 -16.97 -6.93
C MET A 587 -27.76 -17.11 -7.44
N MET A 588 -27.58 -17.86 -8.52
CA MET A 588 -26.30 -18.02 -9.21
C MET A 588 -26.46 -17.67 -10.70
N GLN A 589 -25.40 -17.18 -11.34
CA GLN A 589 -25.30 -17.03 -12.80
C GLN A 589 -23.96 -17.53 -13.31
N ASP A 590 -23.93 -17.99 -14.56
CA ASP A 590 -22.71 -18.32 -15.30
C ASP A 590 -22.09 -17.05 -15.91
N GLY A 591 -20.95 -17.22 -16.61
CA GLY A 591 -20.30 -16.15 -17.37
C GLY A 591 -21.07 -15.68 -18.61
N LEU A 592 -22.26 -16.22 -18.89
CA LEU A 592 -23.12 -15.88 -20.04
C LEU A 592 -24.43 -15.19 -19.61
N GLY A 593 -24.70 -15.08 -18.31
CA GLY A 593 -25.89 -14.46 -17.74
C GLY A 593 -27.09 -15.41 -17.61
N ASN A 594 -26.89 -16.73 -17.68
CA ASN A 594 -27.91 -17.74 -17.40
C ASN A 594 -28.18 -17.81 -15.89
N VAL A 595 -29.18 -17.06 -15.42
CA VAL A 595 -29.52 -16.97 -13.99
C VAL A 595 -30.35 -18.18 -13.53
N GLY A 596 -29.86 -18.85 -12.49
CA GLY A 596 -30.51 -19.98 -11.83
C GLY A 596 -31.65 -19.60 -10.89
N THR A 597 -32.43 -20.59 -10.46
CA THR A 597 -33.55 -20.36 -9.54
C THR A 597 -33.03 -20.03 -8.14
N ALA A 598 -33.65 -19.03 -7.50
CA ALA A 598 -33.33 -18.65 -6.13
C ALA A 598 -33.50 -19.79 -5.13
N SER A 599 -32.63 -19.82 -4.12
CA SER A 599 -32.70 -20.74 -3.00
C SER A 599 -34.00 -20.60 -2.20
N ALA A 600 -34.31 -21.62 -1.40
CA ALA A 600 -35.33 -21.46 -0.36
C ALA A 600 -34.88 -20.37 0.63
N PRO A 601 -35.77 -19.47 1.07
CA PRO A 601 -35.41 -18.37 1.97
C PRO A 601 -34.94 -18.91 3.34
N VAL A 602 -33.79 -18.44 3.79
CA VAL A 602 -33.20 -18.77 5.10
C VAL A 602 -33.05 -17.50 5.92
N SER A 603 -33.34 -17.57 7.22
CA SER A 603 -33.37 -16.38 8.09
C SER A 603 -32.29 -16.41 9.15
N GLY A 604 -31.62 -15.28 9.32
CA GLY A 604 -30.75 -14.98 10.46
C GLY A 604 -31.43 -13.99 11.39
N THR A 605 -30.93 -13.87 12.63
CA THR A 605 -31.42 -12.84 13.56
C THR A 605 -30.23 -12.18 14.20
N THR A 606 -30.09 -10.87 13.99
CA THR A 606 -29.06 -10.06 14.63
C THR A 606 -29.25 -10.08 16.15
N SER A 607 -28.17 -9.99 16.90
CA SER A 607 -28.25 -10.04 18.38
C SER A 607 -28.35 -8.64 18.99
N SER A 608 -28.97 -8.51 20.17
CA SER A 608 -28.75 -7.33 21.03
C SER A 608 -27.43 -7.39 21.79
N ASP A 609 -26.89 -8.60 21.99
CA ASP A 609 -25.94 -8.90 23.07
C ASP A 609 -24.56 -9.31 22.54
N ILE A 610 -24.31 -9.19 21.22
CA ILE A 610 -23.05 -9.56 20.56
C ILE A 610 -22.39 -8.30 20.00
N ALA A 611 -21.77 -7.52 20.89
CA ALA A 611 -20.73 -6.59 20.49
C ALA A 611 -19.40 -7.36 20.41
N VAL A 612 -18.93 -7.53 19.19
CA VAL A 612 -17.58 -8.00 18.90
C VAL A 612 -16.63 -6.84 19.12
N LEU A 613 -15.62 -7.05 19.95
CA LEU A 613 -14.50 -6.11 20.13
C LEU A 613 -13.49 -6.25 19.00
N PHE A 614 -13.37 -7.46 18.43
CA PHE A 614 -12.38 -7.82 17.44
C PHE A 614 -12.85 -9.06 16.68
N SER A 615 -12.84 -9.03 15.35
CA SER A 615 -12.98 -10.21 14.51
C SER A 615 -12.00 -10.15 13.35
N VAL A 616 -11.47 -11.30 12.97
CA VAL A 616 -10.56 -11.48 11.85
C VAL A 616 -11.03 -12.72 11.10
N ASP A 617 -11.23 -12.56 9.79
CA ASP A 617 -11.83 -13.53 8.86
C ASP A 617 -10.85 -13.79 7.71
N HIS A 618 -10.46 -15.06 7.56
CA HIS A 618 -9.43 -15.55 6.66
C HIS A 618 -9.74 -15.29 5.18
N ASP A 619 -11.01 -15.12 4.78
CA ASP A 619 -11.37 -14.75 3.42
C ASP A 619 -10.72 -13.42 3.00
N ASN A 620 -10.49 -12.51 3.94
CA ASN A 620 -9.84 -11.22 3.71
C ASN A 620 -8.29 -11.28 3.69
N LEU A 621 -7.67 -12.47 3.80
CA LEU A 621 -6.22 -12.65 3.65
C LEU A 621 -5.75 -12.53 2.19
N PRO A 622 -4.51 -12.03 1.95
CA PRO A 622 -3.90 -12.07 0.62
C PRO A 622 -3.61 -13.52 0.18
N ALA A 623 -3.25 -13.70 -1.10
CA ALA A 623 -2.96 -15.02 -1.65
C ALA A 623 -1.81 -15.76 -0.93
N VAL A 624 -1.82 -17.10 -1.02
CA VAL A 624 -0.85 -17.99 -0.39
C VAL A 624 0.59 -17.62 -0.80
N GLY A 625 1.49 -17.60 0.18
CA GLY A 625 2.88 -17.16 0.04
C GLY A 625 3.11 -15.68 0.32
N ASN A 626 2.09 -14.83 0.17
CA ASN A 626 2.24 -13.39 0.34
C ASN A 626 2.36 -12.97 1.82
N PRO A 627 3.11 -11.89 2.11
CA PRO A 627 3.20 -11.33 3.46
C PRO A 627 1.90 -10.59 3.82
N VAL A 628 1.41 -10.80 5.05
CA VAL A 628 0.24 -10.05 5.58
C VAL A 628 0.74 -8.72 6.13
N LEU A 629 0.63 -7.65 5.33
CA LEU A 629 1.10 -6.29 5.69
C LEU A 629 -0.02 -5.46 6.36
N THR A 630 -1.24 -5.60 5.83
CA THR A 630 -2.51 -5.07 6.35
C THR A 630 -3.62 -6.06 6.02
N TRP A 631 -4.72 -6.02 6.75
CA TRP A 631 -5.90 -6.89 6.60
C TRP A 631 -7.07 -6.16 7.23
N ASP A 632 -8.22 -5.96 6.58
CA ASP A 632 -9.50 -5.46 7.16
C ASP A 632 -9.43 -4.44 8.34
N GLY A 633 -8.69 -3.33 8.20
CA GLY A 633 -8.54 -2.32 9.29
C GLY A 633 -7.53 -2.70 10.39
N PHE A 634 -6.74 -3.75 10.19
CA PHE A 634 -5.65 -4.22 11.03
C PHE A 634 -4.28 -3.90 10.40
N THR A 635 -3.35 -3.39 11.20
CA THR A 635 -1.98 -3.02 10.77
C THR A 635 -0.93 -3.93 11.40
N LYS A 636 0.08 -4.35 10.63
CA LYS A 636 1.24 -5.10 11.15
C LYS A 636 2.29 -4.17 11.76
N ARG A 637 2.84 -4.52 12.94
CA ARG A 637 3.92 -3.74 13.61
C ARG A 637 5.25 -4.50 13.85
N GLY A 638 5.67 -5.33 12.88
CA GLY A 638 6.97 -6.00 12.85
C GLY A 638 6.92 -7.33 12.08
N GLY A 639 8.10 -7.84 11.67
CA GLY A 639 8.30 -9.08 10.88
C GLY A 639 7.42 -9.22 9.65
N ALA A 640 7.29 -10.41 9.07
CA ALA A 640 6.37 -10.65 7.94
C ALA A 640 5.77 -12.05 8.07
N PRO A 641 4.54 -12.18 8.60
CA PRO A 641 3.85 -13.44 8.61
C PRO A 641 3.31 -13.68 7.19
N THR A 642 3.40 -14.91 6.70
CA THR A 642 2.96 -15.26 5.35
C THR A 642 1.68 -16.06 5.37
N VAL A 643 0.85 -15.90 4.35
CA VAL A 643 -0.33 -16.78 4.18
C VAL A 643 0.13 -18.15 3.71
N VAL A 644 -0.43 -19.20 4.28
CA VAL A 644 -0.21 -20.60 3.91
C VAL A 644 -1.54 -21.28 3.68
N ALA A 645 -1.60 -22.26 2.79
CA ALA A 645 -2.77 -23.11 2.62
C ALA A 645 -2.76 -24.27 3.62
N LEU A 646 -3.90 -24.56 4.24
CA LEU A 646 -4.15 -25.78 5.00
C LEU A 646 -5.61 -26.21 4.83
N GLY A 647 -5.83 -27.42 4.31
CA GLY A 647 -7.18 -27.94 4.06
C GLY A 647 -7.91 -27.27 2.89
N GLY A 648 -7.20 -26.50 2.05
CA GLY A 648 -7.78 -25.59 1.06
C GLY A 648 -7.73 -24.14 1.51
N GLU A 649 -7.89 -23.90 2.82
CA GLU A 649 -8.11 -22.57 3.37
C GLU A 649 -6.84 -21.77 3.65
N LYS A 650 -7.00 -20.44 3.69
CA LYS A 650 -5.93 -19.48 4.01
C LYS A 650 -5.72 -19.39 5.52
N TRP A 651 -4.50 -19.64 5.97
CA TRP A 651 -4.07 -19.43 7.36
C TRP A 651 -2.86 -18.51 7.36
N TYR A 652 -2.63 -17.73 8.41
CA TYR A 652 -1.36 -16.98 8.51
C TYR A 652 -0.33 -17.71 9.38
N SER A 653 0.90 -17.75 8.88
CA SER A 653 2.05 -18.42 9.48
C SER A 653 2.98 -17.41 10.14
N ASN A 654 3.25 -17.62 11.43
CA ASN A 654 4.10 -16.75 12.25
C ASN A 654 5.50 -17.38 12.52
N LYS A 655 5.86 -18.38 11.72
CA LYS A 655 6.99 -19.30 11.93
C LYS A 655 8.39 -18.69 11.75
N TYR A 656 8.51 -17.57 11.05
CA TYR A 656 9.78 -16.94 10.68
C TYR A 656 9.94 -15.51 11.19
N ALA A 657 8.99 -15.05 12.00
CA ALA A 657 8.77 -13.65 12.21
C ALA A 657 9.05 -13.27 13.68
N THR A 658 9.87 -12.23 13.87
CA THR A 658 10.57 -11.98 15.13
C THR A 658 9.92 -10.90 15.99
N TYR A 659 8.94 -10.16 15.49
CA TYR A 659 8.32 -9.04 16.23
C TYR A 659 6.87 -8.77 15.78
N ASP A 660 6.14 -9.82 15.50
CA ASP A 660 4.87 -9.69 14.79
C ASP A 660 3.75 -9.42 15.79
N ALA A 661 2.78 -8.63 15.32
CA ALA A 661 1.49 -8.40 15.96
C ALA A 661 0.59 -7.80 14.89
N MET A 662 -0.53 -8.46 14.60
CA MET A 662 -1.63 -7.86 13.85
C MET A 662 -2.50 -7.10 14.85
N VAL A 663 -2.60 -5.77 14.73
CA VAL A 663 -3.36 -4.92 15.66
C VAL A 663 -4.58 -4.29 15.01
N SER A 664 -5.69 -4.28 15.74
CA SER A 664 -6.96 -3.64 15.33
C SER A 664 -6.89 -2.13 15.44
N ASP A 665 -7.35 -1.39 14.43
CA ASP A 665 -7.47 0.08 14.50
C ASP A 665 -8.76 0.53 15.23
N LEU A 666 -8.96 0.04 16.46
CA LEU A 666 -10.00 0.55 17.38
C LEU A 666 -9.70 1.98 17.89
N GLY A 667 -8.65 2.62 17.36
CA GLY A 667 -8.09 3.88 17.84
C GLY A 667 -7.42 3.78 19.21
N GLU A 668 -6.77 4.87 19.63
CA GLU A 668 -6.32 4.99 21.01
C GLU A 668 -7.52 5.22 21.95
N HIS A 669 -8.10 4.14 22.48
CA HIS A 669 -9.10 4.24 23.55
C HIS A 669 -8.58 5.11 24.70
N ALA A 670 -9.33 6.18 25.02
CA ALA A 670 -8.88 7.23 25.92
C ALA A 670 -8.55 6.69 27.34
N ALA A 671 -7.39 7.09 27.87
CA ALA A 671 -6.87 6.64 29.15
C ALA A 671 -7.91 6.68 30.29
N GLY A 672 -8.11 5.54 30.96
CA GLY A 672 -9.09 5.40 32.04
C GLY A 672 -10.52 5.07 31.58
N THR A 673 -10.79 5.00 30.28
CA THR A 673 -12.02 4.40 29.76
C THR A 673 -11.93 2.88 29.92
N SER A 674 -12.81 2.32 30.74
CA SER A 674 -12.90 0.88 30.94
C SER A 674 -13.98 0.29 30.03
N ILE A 675 -13.65 -0.69 29.20
CA ILE A 675 -14.64 -1.45 28.43
C ILE A 675 -15.30 -2.43 29.42
N PRO A 676 -16.59 -2.30 29.76
CA PRO A 676 -17.26 -3.23 30.65
C PRO A 676 -17.27 -4.60 30.00
N ILE A 677 -16.67 -5.60 30.63
CA ILE A 677 -16.71 -6.97 30.13
C ILE A 677 -17.61 -7.80 31.02
N SER A 678 -18.79 -8.13 30.49
CA SER A 678 -19.68 -9.11 31.09
C SER A 678 -19.21 -10.53 30.77
N GLY A 679 -17.92 -10.80 31.02
CA GLY A 679 -17.31 -12.11 30.82
C GLY A 679 -16.81 -12.42 29.41
N ALA A 680 -16.06 -11.49 28.79
CA ALA A 680 -15.53 -11.62 27.42
C ALA A 680 -15.14 -13.05 26.98
N THR A 681 -15.58 -13.41 25.77
CA THR A 681 -15.29 -14.71 25.14
C THR A 681 -14.32 -14.52 23.97
N ILE A 682 -13.30 -15.37 23.86
CA ILE A 682 -12.40 -15.49 22.71
C ILE A 682 -12.67 -16.85 22.05
N VAL A 683 -12.80 -16.87 20.72
CA VAL A 683 -12.84 -18.07 19.88
C VAL A 683 -11.79 -17.89 18.78
N THR A 684 -10.86 -18.83 18.61
CA THR A 684 -9.77 -18.72 17.63
C THR A 684 -9.40 -20.08 17.05
N ALA A 685 -9.30 -20.16 15.72
CA ALA A 685 -8.75 -21.30 15.00
C ALA A 685 -7.22 -21.31 15.12
N VAL A 686 -6.65 -22.44 15.55
CA VAL A 686 -5.20 -22.59 15.73
C VAL A 686 -4.72 -23.97 15.27
N LYS A 687 -3.52 -24.01 14.68
CA LYS A 687 -2.75 -25.23 14.47
C LYS A 687 -1.38 -25.07 15.13
N PRO A 688 -1.16 -25.59 16.34
CA PRO A 688 0.12 -25.46 17.04
C PRO A 688 1.23 -26.27 16.35
N GLU A 689 2.42 -25.70 16.22
CA GLU A 689 3.65 -26.45 15.91
C GLU A 689 4.61 -26.36 17.11
N ARG A 690 5.15 -27.50 17.57
CA ARG A 690 6.04 -27.55 18.74
C ARG A 690 7.53 -27.58 18.40
N TYR A 691 8.34 -26.99 19.28
CA TYR A 691 9.78 -26.83 19.11
C TYR A 691 10.53 -27.06 20.42
N ALA A 692 11.80 -27.51 20.32
CA ALA A 692 12.58 -27.92 21.49
C ALA A 692 13.02 -26.78 22.44
N ASN A 693 12.88 -25.51 22.04
CA ASN A 693 13.27 -24.32 22.81
C ASN A 693 12.13 -23.30 22.84
N GLY A 694 11.83 -22.75 24.02
CA GLY A 694 10.80 -21.70 24.22
C GLY A 694 9.95 -21.98 25.46
N ASN A 695 9.39 -20.93 26.08
CA ASN A 695 8.64 -21.07 27.34
C ASN A 695 7.13 -20.90 27.17
N TRP A 696 6.67 -19.88 26.45
CA TRP A 696 5.25 -19.59 26.22
C TRP A 696 5.12 -18.62 25.05
N CYS A 697 4.02 -18.75 24.31
CA CYS A 697 3.76 -18.00 23.10
C CYS A 697 2.27 -17.60 23.03
N LEU A 698 2.03 -16.40 22.53
CA LEU A 698 0.71 -15.78 22.54
C LEU A 698 -0.06 -16.07 21.24
N VAL A 699 -1.34 -16.45 21.36
CA VAL A 699 -2.29 -16.45 20.24
C VAL A 699 -3.06 -15.11 20.20
N VAL A 700 -3.67 -14.69 21.31
CA VAL A 700 -4.46 -13.43 21.42
C VAL A 700 -4.07 -12.63 22.68
N ASP A 701 -3.80 -11.33 22.56
CA ASP A 701 -3.48 -10.37 23.65
C ASP A 701 -4.38 -9.13 23.54
N ILE A 702 -5.27 -8.99 24.52
CA ILE A 702 -6.23 -7.90 24.63
C ILE A 702 -5.67 -6.83 25.57
N PHE A 703 -5.47 -5.63 25.04
CA PHE A 703 -5.04 -4.41 25.74
C PHE A 703 -3.74 -4.55 26.56
N TYR A 704 -2.78 -5.31 26.05
CA TYR A 704 -1.44 -5.50 26.63
C TYR A 704 -1.49 -6.16 28.02
N ASP A 705 -1.50 -7.49 28.01
CA ASP A 705 -1.49 -8.35 29.20
C ASP A 705 -2.73 -8.25 30.10
N GLN A 706 -3.77 -7.51 29.73
CA GLN A 706 -5.02 -7.50 30.50
C GLN A 706 -5.68 -8.89 30.43
N LEU A 707 -5.90 -9.42 29.22
CA LEU A 707 -6.42 -10.78 28.98
C LEU A 707 -5.67 -11.42 27.79
N CYS A 708 -4.97 -12.53 28.06
CA CYS A 708 -4.16 -13.23 27.05
C CYS A 708 -4.49 -14.72 27.00
N LEU A 709 -4.61 -15.26 25.79
CA LEU A 709 -4.73 -16.68 25.48
C LEU A 709 -3.49 -17.11 24.68
N GLY A 710 -2.82 -18.18 25.11
CA GLY A 710 -1.61 -18.67 24.45
C GLY A 710 -1.27 -20.13 24.75
N ILE A 711 -0.21 -20.63 24.13
CA ILE A 711 0.18 -22.04 24.13
C ILE A 711 1.69 -22.14 24.43
N ASN A 712 2.11 -23.17 25.16
CA ASN A 712 3.53 -23.47 25.39
C ASN A 712 4.13 -24.25 24.20
N ASN A 713 5.17 -23.71 23.53
CA ASN A 713 5.81 -24.33 22.36
C ASN A 713 6.44 -25.71 22.62
N VAL A 714 6.75 -26.08 23.87
CA VAL A 714 7.38 -27.36 24.22
C VAL A 714 6.33 -28.36 24.72
N SER A 715 5.48 -27.95 25.66
CA SER A 715 4.53 -28.86 26.33
C SER A 715 3.16 -28.92 25.66
N GLY A 716 2.82 -27.97 24.78
CA GLY A 716 1.46 -27.82 24.22
C GLY A 716 0.41 -27.40 25.26
N GLN A 717 0.81 -27.05 26.49
CA GLN A 717 -0.12 -26.61 27.53
C GLN A 717 -0.72 -25.26 27.18
N VAL A 718 -2.05 -25.16 27.22
CA VAL A 718 -2.75 -23.88 27.11
C VAL A 718 -2.46 -23.05 28.36
N THR A 719 -2.19 -21.77 28.14
CA THR A 719 -1.90 -20.80 29.20
C THR A 719 -2.77 -19.57 29.03
N VAL A 720 -3.43 -19.19 30.11
CA VAL A 720 -4.21 -17.95 30.21
C VAL A 720 -3.49 -17.03 31.18
N LYS A 721 -3.27 -15.79 30.77
CA LYS A 721 -2.73 -14.73 31.63
C LYS A 721 -3.77 -13.64 31.76
N VAL A 722 -4.02 -13.22 33.01
CA VAL A 722 -4.91 -12.11 33.35
C VAL A 722 -4.14 -11.15 34.24
N SER A 723 -4.15 -9.86 33.91
CA SER A 723 -3.58 -8.80 34.74
C SER A 723 -4.66 -7.76 35.03
N GLY A 724 -4.85 -7.45 36.31
CA GLY A 724 -5.76 -6.38 36.73
C GLY A 724 -5.11 -4.99 36.68
N ALA A 725 -5.87 -3.94 36.97
CA ALA A 725 -5.40 -2.55 36.98
C ALA A 725 -4.22 -2.27 37.94
N SER A 726 -3.85 -3.19 38.83
CA SER A 726 -2.68 -3.13 39.71
C SER A 726 -1.40 -3.79 39.14
N GLY A 727 -1.45 -4.37 37.94
CA GLY A 727 -0.30 -5.00 37.28
C GLY A 727 0.13 -6.36 37.86
N ALA A 728 -0.68 -6.97 38.72
CA ALA A 728 -0.43 -8.31 39.23
C ALA A 728 -0.81 -9.37 38.19
N ASN A 729 0.19 -10.02 37.60
CA ASN A 729 0.00 -11.08 36.61
C ASN A 729 -0.43 -12.39 37.30
N HIS A 730 -1.59 -12.91 36.91
CA HIS A 730 -2.04 -14.26 37.26
C HIS A 730 -1.98 -15.16 36.03
N THR A 731 -1.32 -16.30 36.15
CA THR A 731 -1.16 -17.28 35.08
C THR A 731 -1.83 -18.58 35.48
N TRP A 732 -2.73 -19.08 34.64
CA TRP A 732 -3.26 -20.43 34.69
C TRP A 732 -2.65 -21.24 33.54
N THR A 733 -2.26 -22.47 33.83
CA THR A 733 -1.74 -23.43 32.84
C THR A 733 -2.59 -24.69 32.92
N GLY A 734 -3.22 -25.05 31.80
CA GLY A 734 -4.22 -26.09 31.71
C GLY A 734 -3.76 -27.36 31.01
N GLY A 735 -4.73 -28.04 30.39
CA GLY A 735 -4.49 -29.21 29.56
C GLY A 735 -3.59 -28.94 28.34
N VAL A 736 -3.11 -30.03 27.75
CA VAL A 736 -2.27 -30.04 26.55
C VAL A 736 -3.15 -30.26 25.32
N ILE A 737 -3.02 -29.40 24.30
CA ILE A 737 -3.68 -29.59 23.01
C ILE A 737 -2.76 -30.28 21.99
N PRO A 738 -3.27 -31.11 21.07
CA PRO A 738 -2.51 -31.69 19.96
C PRO A 738 -1.90 -30.65 18.99
N GLU A 739 -1.13 -31.12 18.00
CA GLU A 739 -0.56 -30.31 16.90
C GLU A 739 -1.40 -30.38 15.60
N GLU A 740 -2.64 -30.87 15.72
CA GLU A 740 -3.68 -30.83 14.69
C GLU A 740 -4.40 -29.45 14.69
N PRO A 741 -5.05 -29.05 13.59
CA PRO A 741 -5.88 -27.86 13.59
C PRO A 741 -7.11 -28.06 14.49
N GLY A 742 -7.49 -27.01 15.22
CA GLY A 742 -8.65 -27.03 16.09
C GLY A 742 -9.06 -25.63 16.53
N VAL A 743 -10.19 -25.53 17.22
CA VAL A 743 -10.66 -24.27 17.80
C VAL A 743 -10.37 -24.25 19.29
N LEU A 744 -9.60 -23.24 19.69
CA LEU A 744 -9.34 -22.90 21.08
C LEU A 744 -10.28 -21.78 21.49
N SER A 745 -10.83 -21.86 22.71
CA SER A 745 -11.73 -20.82 23.21
C SER A 745 -11.52 -20.55 24.69
N LEU A 746 -11.76 -19.30 25.09
CA LEU A 746 -11.71 -18.82 26.46
C LEU A 746 -13.01 -18.08 26.75
N THR A 747 -13.67 -18.41 27.86
CA THR A 747 -14.84 -17.66 28.34
C THR A 747 -14.61 -17.22 29.77
N VAL A 748 -14.73 -15.91 30.03
CA VAL A 748 -14.66 -15.36 31.39
C VAL A 748 -16.07 -15.37 32.00
N ALA A 749 -16.24 -15.77 33.26
CA ALA A 749 -17.56 -15.74 33.89
C ALA A 749 -17.94 -14.31 34.31
N SER A 750 -19.17 -13.89 34.00
CA SER A 750 -19.78 -12.59 34.33
C SER A 750 -20.07 -12.35 35.84
N THR A 751 -19.26 -12.92 36.74
CA THR A 751 -19.54 -12.94 38.19
C THR A 751 -18.50 -12.18 39.02
N ALA A 752 -18.87 -11.80 40.25
CA ALA A 752 -18.01 -11.03 41.16
C ALA A 752 -16.73 -11.75 41.64
N ASN A 753 -16.56 -13.03 41.30
CA ASN A 753 -15.31 -13.77 41.45
C ASN A 753 -15.06 -14.53 40.14
N PRO A 754 -14.49 -13.88 39.12
CA PRO A 754 -14.47 -14.38 37.75
C PRO A 754 -13.55 -15.60 37.63
N ALA A 755 -14.15 -16.78 37.67
CA ALA A 755 -13.59 -17.94 37.04
C ALA A 755 -13.61 -17.74 35.52
N PHE A 756 -12.59 -18.22 34.82
CA PHE A 756 -12.62 -18.37 33.37
C PHE A 756 -12.47 -19.85 33.04
N GLU A 757 -13.08 -20.27 31.94
CA GLU A 757 -13.03 -21.64 31.45
C GLU A 757 -12.46 -21.66 30.03
N VAL A 758 -11.54 -22.59 29.80
CA VAL A 758 -10.93 -22.81 28.49
C VAL A 758 -11.51 -24.06 27.87
N PHE A 759 -11.83 -23.98 26.58
CA PHE A 759 -12.32 -25.09 25.79
C PHE A 759 -11.37 -25.36 24.62
N TRP A 760 -11.19 -26.65 24.30
CA TRP A 760 -10.54 -27.11 23.08
C TRP A 760 -11.53 -27.95 22.28
N ARG A 761 -11.50 -27.82 20.95
CA ARG A 761 -12.23 -28.71 20.05
C ARG A 761 -11.33 -29.06 18.87
N GLY A 762 -10.84 -30.29 18.86
CA GLY A 762 -9.98 -30.80 17.79
C GLY A 762 -10.74 -31.07 16.49
N GLU A 763 -9.98 -31.43 15.46
CA GLU A 763 -10.46 -31.71 14.11
C GLU A 763 -11.59 -32.74 14.09
N ASN A 764 -11.52 -33.77 14.95
CA ASN A 764 -12.47 -34.88 14.97
C ASN A 764 -13.52 -34.79 16.10
N ASP A 765 -13.56 -33.71 16.87
CA ASP A 765 -14.39 -33.60 18.08
C ASP A 765 -15.80 -33.04 17.79
N PRO A 766 -16.90 -33.79 17.97
CA PRO A 766 -18.24 -33.26 17.73
C PRO A 766 -18.67 -32.18 18.73
N VAL A 767 -18.02 -32.07 19.89
CA VAL A 767 -18.33 -31.10 20.96
C VAL A 767 -17.03 -30.61 21.58
N ALA A 768 -16.96 -29.34 21.98
CA ALA A 768 -15.80 -28.80 22.68
C ALA A 768 -15.61 -29.40 24.09
N VAL A 769 -14.35 -29.67 24.45
CA VAL A 769 -13.92 -30.25 25.72
C VAL A 769 -13.41 -29.14 26.64
N SER A 770 -13.92 -29.09 27.88
CA SER A 770 -13.37 -28.19 28.90
C SER A 770 -11.95 -28.64 29.30
N MET A 771 -11.01 -27.72 29.12
CA MET A 771 -9.59 -27.86 29.50
C MET A 771 -9.35 -27.44 30.95
N GLY A 772 -10.40 -27.03 31.66
CA GLY A 772 -10.42 -26.65 33.06
C GLY A 772 -10.66 -25.16 33.30
N THR A 773 -10.93 -24.84 34.57
CA THR A 773 -11.20 -23.49 35.03
C THR A 773 -9.99 -22.87 35.74
N GLY A 774 -9.71 -21.60 35.47
CA GLY A 774 -8.82 -20.76 36.26
C GLY A 774 -9.59 -19.66 36.98
N ASN A 775 -9.06 -19.13 38.09
CA ASN A 775 -9.62 -17.95 38.74
C ASN A 775 -8.79 -16.72 38.38
N GLY A 776 -9.43 -15.70 37.83
CA GLY A 776 -8.84 -14.38 37.74
C GLY A 776 -8.75 -13.77 39.13
N ASN A 777 -7.52 -13.65 39.66
CA ASN A 777 -7.14 -12.97 40.92
C ASN A 777 -7.20 -13.80 42.22
N THR A 778 -6.09 -13.83 42.97
CA THR A 778 -6.03 -14.34 44.38
C THR A 778 -6.15 -13.22 45.43
N GLY A 779 -6.42 -11.98 44.99
CA GLY A 779 -6.59 -10.76 45.81
C GLY A 779 -8.00 -10.16 45.82
N GLY A 780 -9.00 -10.82 45.25
CA GLY A 780 -10.43 -10.53 45.50
C GLY A 780 -11.02 -9.26 44.89
N GLN A 781 -10.46 -8.73 43.79
CA GLN A 781 -11.10 -7.67 42.99
C GLN A 781 -11.70 -8.26 41.70
N PRO A 782 -12.95 -7.91 41.34
CA PRO A 782 -13.67 -8.51 40.20
C PRO A 782 -13.19 -7.95 38.85
N TYR A 783 -12.83 -8.85 37.93
CA TYR A 783 -12.50 -8.56 36.54
C TYR A 783 -13.76 -8.25 35.72
N THR A 784 -14.31 -7.06 35.94
CA THR A 784 -15.60 -6.58 35.39
C THR A 784 -15.44 -5.58 34.25
N ALA A 785 -14.20 -5.16 33.98
CA ALA A 785 -13.87 -4.28 32.86
C ALA A 785 -12.42 -4.48 32.42
N LEU A 786 -12.17 -4.30 31.11
CA LEU A 786 -10.85 -4.17 30.52
C LEU A 786 -10.42 -2.70 30.59
N TYR A 787 -9.16 -2.43 30.91
CA TYR A 787 -8.63 -1.07 31.03
C TYR A 787 -7.63 -0.77 29.92
N ALA A 788 -8.07 0.02 28.93
CA ALA A 788 -7.16 0.59 27.96
C ALA A 788 -6.14 1.51 28.68
N GLN A 789 -4.88 1.43 28.26
CA GLN A 789 -3.76 2.24 28.75
C GLN A 789 -3.44 2.10 30.26
N ALA A 790 -3.52 0.88 30.82
CA ALA A 790 -3.20 0.60 32.23
C ALA A 790 -1.75 0.96 32.67
N SER A 791 -0.84 1.27 31.75
CA SER A 791 0.41 1.99 32.00
C SER A 791 0.94 2.62 30.70
N ASN A 792 2.02 3.40 30.80
CA ASN A 792 2.64 4.22 29.74
C ASN A 792 3.29 3.42 28.58
N ARG A 793 2.61 2.40 28.07
CA ARG A 793 3.08 1.42 27.07
C ARG A 793 2.25 1.61 25.79
N GLY A 794 2.90 2.01 24.69
CA GLY A 794 2.27 2.45 23.42
C GLY A 794 1.49 1.40 22.61
N PHE A 795 1.05 0.32 23.27
CA PHE A 795 0.27 -0.78 22.70
C PHE A 795 -0.96 -1.13 23.55
N ALA A 796 -1.15 -0.50 24.72
CA ALA A 796 -2.21 -0.82 25.68
C ALA A 796 -3.61 -0.33 25.26
N GLY A 797 -3.78 0.15 24.02
CA GLY A 797 -5.06 0.52 23.41
C GLY A 797 -5.55 -0.47 22.34
N TYR A 798 -4.81 -1.53 22.04
CA TYR A 798 -5.08 -2.43 20.90
C TYR A 798 -5.29 -3.90 21.33
N ILE A 799 -5.95 -4.67 20.47
CA ILE A 799 -6.01 -6.13 20.52
C ILE A 799 -5.03 -6.68 19.47
N ASN A 800 -4.24 -7.70 19.85
CA ASN A 800 -3.12 -8.23 19.07
C ASN A 800 -3.32 -9.73 18.82
N LEU A 801 -3.01 -10.20 17.61
CA LEU A 801 -2.81 -11.64 17.34
C LEU A 801 -1.34 -11.99 17.12
N GLY A 802 -0.94 -13.17 17.61
CA GLY A 802 0.35 -13.82 17.29
C GLY A 802 1.59 -13.01 17.66
N ARG A 803 1.84 -12.78 18.96
CA ARG A 803 2.83 -11.78 19.42
C ARG A 803 4.16 -12.34 19.89
N ASN A 804 5.28 -11.69 19.51
CA ASN A 804 6.57 -11.81 20.19
C ASN A 804 6.88 -10.58 21.08
N ASN A 805 7.65 -10.79 22.15
CA ASN A 805 7.45 -10.06 23.41
C ASN A 805 8.27 -8.77 23.62
N PRO A 806 7.70 -7.71 24.23
CA PRO A 806 8.47 -6.64 24.90
C PRO A 806 9.18 -7.05 26.22
N ASP A 807 8.73 -8.10 26.92
CA ASP A 807 9.24 -8.54 28.24
C ASP A 807 10.11 -9.84 28.20
N GLY A 808 10.54 -10.33 27.00
CA GLY A 808 11.36 -11.55 26.80
C GLY A 808 10.68 -12.96 26.79
N TRP A 809 9.71 -13.23 25.89
CA TRP A 809 9.10 -14.56 25.61
C TRP A 809 9.48 -15.05 24.19
N SER A 810 8.88 -16.15 23.72
CA SER A 810 9.16 -16.80 22.42
C SER A 810 8.01 -16.61 21.40
N THR A 811 8.33 -16.71 20.11
CA THR A 811 7.36 -16.63 18.98
C THR A 811 6.38 -17.82 18.96
N TYR A 812 5.11 -17.55 18.68
CA TYR A 812 4.14 -18.60 18.36
C TYR A 812 4.45 -19.16 16.97
N ASN A 813 4.89 -20.42 16.91
CA ASN A 813 5.35 -21.03 15.66
C ASN A 813 4.25 -21.77 14.88
N GLY A 814 3.01 -21.75 15.35
CA GLY A 814 1.88 -22.38 14.68
C GLY A 814 1.21 -21.48 13.62
N LEU A 815 0.09 -21.98 13.11
CA LEU A 815 -0.85 -21.23 12.28
C LEU A 815 -2.01 -20.72 13.12
N ILE A 816 -2.55 -19.56 12.75
CA ILE A 816 -3.78 -19.01 13.32
C ILE A 816 -4.70 -18.67 12.15
N GLY A 817 -6.00 -18.89 12.33
CA GLY A 817 -7.06 -18.57 11.38
C GLY A 817 -8.09 -17.62 12.01
N ASP A 818 -9.35 -17.79 11.61
CA ASP A 818 -10.49 -17.01 12.09
C ASP A 818 -10.48 -16.85 13.61
N THR A 819 -10.62 -15.60 14.05
CA THR A 819 -10.52 -15.22 15.46
C THR A 819 -11.54 -14.15 15.81
N HIS A 820 -12.40 -14.44 16.78
CA HIS A 820 -13.44 -13.54 17.27
C HIS A 820 -13.30 -13.31 18.78
N VAL A 821 -13.45 -12.05 19.21
CA VAL A 821 -13.44 -11.61 20.60
C VAL A 821 -14.72 -10.83 20.87
N PHE A 822 -15.50 -11.32 21.82
CA PHE A 822 -16.79 -10.76 22.23
C PHE A 822 -16.63 -10.04 23.57
N GLU A 823 -17.30 -8.88 23.77
CA GLU A 823 -17.22 -8.17 25.06
C GLU A 823 -17.95 -8.89 26.20
N ALA A 824 -18.84 -9.82 25.87
CA ALA A 824 -19.70 -10.56 26.77
C ALA A 824 -19.45 -12.07 26.73
N GLN A 825 -19.87 -12.74 27.81
CA GLN A 825 -19.89 -14.19 27.94
C GLN A 825 -20.94 -14.80 26.99
N LEU A 826 -20.48 -15.56 26.00
CA LEU A 826 -21.39 -16.35 25.17
C LEU A 826 -22.09 -17.44 26.00
N SER A 827 -23.35 -17.73 25.67
CA SER A 827 -24.03 -18.92 26.19
C SER A 827 -23.36 -20.18 25.66
N ALA A 828 -23.45 -21.31 26.38
CA ALA A 828 -22.85 -22.57 25.92
C ALA A 828 -23.33 -23.03 24.52
N ALA A 829 -24.60 -22.74 24.17
CA ALA A 829 -25.13 -23.01 22.84
C ALA A 829 -24.54 -22.06 21.78
N THR A 830 -24.48 -20.77 22.09
CA THR A 830 -23.90 -19.74 21.19
C THR A 830 -22.42 -19.97 20.96
N LEU A 831 -21.66 -20.30 22.01
CA LEU A 831 -20.25 -20.65 21.91
C LEU A 831 -20.03 -21.85 20.99
N LEU A 832 -20.85 -22.89 21.13
CA LEU A 832 -20.78 -24.07 20.25
C LEU A 832 -21.07 -23.69 18.80
N THR A 833 -22.11 -22.90 18.52
CA THR A 833 -22.41 -22.42 17.16
C THR A 833 -21.28 -21.59 16.55
N VAL A 834 -20.64 -20.70 17.31
CA VAL A 834 -19.48 -19.95 16.83
C VAL A 834 -18.28 -20.87 16.59
N GLN A 835 -18.07 -21.88 17.44
CA GLN A 835 -17.04 -22.91 17.25
C GLN A 835 -17.34 -23.83 16.05
N ASP A 836 -18.60 -24.07 15.69
CA ASP A 836 -19.00 -24.78 14.47
C ASP A 836 -18.66 -23.92 13.23
N ALA A 837 -19.05 -22.65 13.23
CA ALA A 837 -18.81 -21.72 12.12
C ALA A 837 -17.31 -21.53 11.84
N VAL A 838 -16.51 -21.20 12.86
CA VAL A 838 -15.04 -21.05 12.76
C VAL A 838 -14.37 -22.34 12.29
N ARG A 839 -14.92 -23.51 12.62
CA ARG A 839 -14.38 -24.79 12.14
C ARG A 839 -14.72 -25.05 10.67
N ALA A 840 -15.94 -24.77 10.25
CA ALA A 840 -16.36 -24.94 8.87
C ALA A 840 -15.57 -24.01 7.95
N ALA A 841 -15.52 -22.72 8.28
CA ALA A 841 -14.78 -21.69 7.55
C ALA A 841 -13.29 -22.04 7.37
N MET A 842 -12.65 -22.59 8.41
CA MET A 842 -11.21 -22.91 8.38
C MET A 842 -10.88 -24.35 7.92
N GLY A 843 -11.86 -25.10 7.36
CA GLY A 843 -11.67 -26.49 6.90
C GLY A 843 -11.37 -27.51 8.01
N ILE A 844 -11.67 -27.19 9.28
CA ILE A 844 -11.26 -27.95 10.46
C ILE A 844 -12.22 -29.12 10.72
N GLY A 845 -11.87 -30.29 10.21
CA GLY A 845 -12.67 -31.51 10.30
C GLY A 845 -13.80 -31.60 9.27
N GLY A 846 -13.89 -30.61 8.39
CA GLY A 846 -14.50 -30.74 7.08
C GLY A 846 -13.42 -31.18 6.09
N GLY A 847 -12.95 -32.42 6.20
CA GLY A 847 -12.10 -32.98 5.15
C GLY A 847 -12.92 -33.02 3.85
N VAL A 848 -12.40 -32.40 2.79
CA VAL A 848 -12.92 -32.61 1.43
C VAL A 848 -12.98 -34.13 1.21
N PRO A 849 -14.12 -34.70 0.83
CA PRO A 849 -14.19 -36.13 0.54
C PRO A 849 -13.16 -36.47 -0.53
N ASP A 850 -12.30 -37.43 -0.21
CA ASP A 850 -11.36 -38.01 -1.15
C ASP A 850 -12.16 -38.70 -2.27
N THR A 851 -12.25 -38.04 -3.43
CA THR A 851 -13.02 -38.51 -4.59
C THR A 851 -12.16 -39.14 -5.68
N ASP A 852 -10.84 -39.04 -5.57
CA ASP A 852 -9.92 -39.70 -6.48
C ASP A 852 -9.86 -41.21 -6.14
N PRO A 853 -10.14 -42.13 -7.08
CA PRO A 853 -10.06 -43.55 -6.79
C PRO A 853 -8.59 -44.04 -6.75
N PRO A 854 -8.24 -44.98 -5.85
CA PRO A 854 -6.90 -45.54 -5.77
C PRO A 854 -6.42 -46.13 -7.10
N THR A 855 -5.19 -45.79 -7.51
CA THR A 855 -4.58 -46.32 -8.74
C THR A 855 -3.98 -47.72 -8.50
N PRO A 856 -4.22 -48.74 -9.35
CA PRO A 856 -4.97 -48.70 -10.60
C PRO A 856 -6.49 -48.84 -10.43
N ASP A 857 -7.23 -48.02 -11.16
CA ASP A 857 -8.67 -48.15 -11.39
C ASP A 857 -8.92 -48.52 -12.88
N PRO A 858 -9.59 -49.63 -13.21
CA PRO A 858 -10.09 -50.66 -12.30
C PRO A 858 -8.97 -51.45 -11.60
N ALA A 859 -9.26 -51.87 -10.37
CA ALA A 859 -8.37 -52.73 -9.59
C ALA A 859 -8.05 -54.04 -10.34
N THR A 860 -6.82 -54.51 -10.19
CA THR A 860 -6.30 -55.71 -10.90
C THR A 860 -5.68 -56.71 -9.94
N PHE A 861 -5.56 -57.96 -10.37
CA PHE A 861 -4.83 -59.01 -9.65
C PHE A 861 -3.35 -59.06 -10.07
N SER A 862 -2.43 -59.08 -9.11
CA SER A 862 -1.04 -59.47 -9.34
C SER A 862 -0.86 -61.00 -9.33
N SER A 863 -1.75 -61.71 -8.63
CA SER A 863 -1.98 -63.15 -8.76
C SER A 863 -3.48 -63.42 -8.74
N ALA A 864 -4.02 -63.90 -9.87
CA ALA A 864 -5.43 -64.27 -9.99
C ALA A 864 -5.80 -65.43 -9.03
N PRO A 865 -7.09 -65.58 -8.66
CA PRO A 865 -7.57 -66.65 -7.78
C PRO A 865 -7.13 -68.04 -8.27
N ALA A 866 -6.39 -68.75 -7.41
CA ALA A 866 -5.89 -70.11 -7.69
C ALA A 866 -6.10 -71.03 -6.48
N ALA A 867 -6.52 -72.27 -6.75
CA ALA A 867 -6.70 -73.28 -5.71
C ALA A 867 -5.35 -73.65 -5.05
N VAL A 868 -5.28 -73.50 -3.73
CA VAL A 868 -4.13 -73.90 -2.90
C VAL A 868 -4.38 -75.20 -2.14
N SER A 869 -5.64 -75.64 -2.07
CA SER A 869 -6.05 -76.99 -1.65
C SER A 869 -7.41 -77.34 -2.22
N ASP A 870 -7.88 -78.57 -2.00
CA ASP A 870 -9.26 -78.99 -2.32
C ASP A 870 -10.37 -78.17 -1.61
N THR A 871 -10.02 -77.30 -0.65
CA THR A 871 -10.97 -76.50 0.15
C THR A 871 -10.54 -75.04 0.35
N ALA A 872 -9.58 -74.53 -0.45
CA ALA A 872 -9.10 -73.16 -0.33
C ALA A 872 -8.53 -72.59 -1.64
N ILE A 873 -8.80 -71.31 -1.89
CA ILE A 873 -8.33 -70.53 -3.04
C ILE A 873 -7.60 -69.29 -2.52
N SER A 874 -6.49 -68.91 -3.16
CA SER A 874 -5.66 -67.76 -2.78
C SER A 874 -5.47 -66.80 -3.96
N MET A 875 -5.43 -65.51 -3.67
CA MET A 875 -5.28 -64.42 -4.64
C MET A 875 -4.51 -63.25 -4.03
N THR A 876 -3.89 -62.46 -4.90
CA THR A 876 -3.20 -61.22 -4.53
C THR A 876 -3.58 -60.10 -5.51
N ALA A 877 -4.06 -58.98 -4.99
CA ALA A 877 -4.29 -57.75 -5.75
C ALA A 877 -2.97 -57.12 -6.20
N THR A 878 -3.00 -56.29 -7.24
CA THR A 878 -1.94 -55.33 -7.52
C THR A 878 -1.93 -54.31 -6.39
N THR A 879 -0.75 -53.92 -5.89
CA THR A 879 -0.64 -52.89 -4.85
C THR A 879 -1.21 -51.58 -5.39
N GLY A 880 -2.30 -51.12 -4.77
CA GLY A 880 -2.87 -49.81 -5.02
C GLY A 880 -2.04 -48.70 -4.38
N THR A 881 -2.00 -47.55 -5.03
CA THR A 881 -1.38 -46.32 -4.54
C THR A 881 -2.36 -45.18 -4.58
N ASP A 882 -2.36 -44.39 -3.52
CA ASP A 882 -3.22 -43.24 -3.34
C ASP A 882 -2.42 -42.10 -2.69
N ALA A 883 -2.77 -40.85 -2.99
CA ALA A 883 -2.11 -39.67 -2.43
C ALA A 883 -2.65 -39.30 -1.04
N SER A 884 -3.91 -39.63 -0.77
CA SER A 884 -4.68 -39.24 0.41
C SER A 884 -4.51 -40.19 1.59
N GLY A 885 -4.14 -41.47 1.35
CA GLY A 885 -3.98 -42.41 2.46
C GLY A 885 -3.64 -43.87 2.11
N PRO A 886 -3.71 -44.77 3.11
CA PRO A 886 -3.44 -46.20 2.92
C PRO A 886 -4.63 -46.92 2.24
N VAL A 887 -4.38 -47.46 1.05
CA VAL A 887 -5.36 -48.23 0.27
C VAL A 887 -5.81 -49.51 0.99
N GLN A 888 -7.12 -49.79 0.95
CA GLN A 888 -7.72 -51.04 1.39
C GLN A 888 -8.22 -51.85 0.18
N TYR A 889 -8.29 -53.16 0.35
CA TYR A 889 -8.68 -54.14 -0.67
C TYR A 889 -9.90 -54.92 -0.20
N TYR A 890 -10.80 -55.21 -1.15
CA TYR A 890 -11.95 -56.09 -0.96
C TYR A 890 -11.91 -57.17 -2.05
N PHE A 891 -12.03 -58.43 -1.65
CA PHE A 891 -12.17 -59.57 -2.55
C PHE A 891 -13.58 -60.13 -2.38
N ASP A 892 -14.37 -60.04 -3.45
CA ASP A 892 -15.80 -60.34 -3.52
C ASP A 892 -15.99 -61.77 -4.10
N GLU A 893 -16.80 -62.62 -3.47
CA GLU A 893 -17.09 -63.97 -3.97
C GLU A 893 -18.43 -63.97 -4.73
N VAL A 894 -18.38 -63.86 -6.05
CA VAL A 894 -19.60 -63.56 -6.83
C VAL A 894 -20.41 -64.79 -7.27
N THR A 895 -19.97 -66.01 -6.95
CA THR A 895 -20.73 -67.22 -7.33
C THR A 895 -21.83 -67.60 -6.34
N GLY A 896 -21.70 -67.21 -5.06
CA GLY A 896 -22.64 -67.56 -4.00
C GLY A 896 -22.63 -69.06 -3.67
N ASN A 897 -21.52 -69.76 -3.96
CA ASN A 897 -21.42 -71.20 -3.76
C ASN A 897 -21.15 -71.54 -2.28
N PRO A 898 -21.68 -72.67 -1.76
CA PRO A 898 -21.52 -73.01 -0.34
C PRO A 898 -20.05 -73.16 0.09
N GLY A 899 -19.65 -72.30 1.03
CA GLY A 899 -18.31 -72.28 1.61
C GLY A 899 -17.43 -71.11 1.14
N GLY A 900 -17.83 -70.40 0.06
CA GLY A 900 -17.18 -69.15 -0.35
C GLY A 900 -17.48 -68.00 0.62
N THR A 901 -16.51 -67.11 0.83
CA THR A 901 -16.65 -65.91 1.67
C THR A 901 -15.91 -64.70 1.11
N ASP A 902 -16.50 -63.52 1.26
CA ASP A 902 -15.85 -62.25 0.95
C ASP A 902 -14.77 -61.94 1.99
N SER A 903 -13.69 -61.25 1.59
CA SER A 903 -12.62 -60.91 2.53
C SER A 903 -13.00 -59.86 3.58
N GLY A 904 -14.03 -59.06 3.29
CA GLY A 904 -14.19 -57.74 3.90
C GLY A 904 -13.08 -56.77 3.47
N TRP A 905 -13.16 -55.51 3.91
CA TRP A 905 -12.10 -54.53 3.67
C TRP A 905 -10.87 -54.83 4.54
N GLN A 906 -9.70 -54.93 3.91
CA GLN A 906 -8.43 -55.22 4.57
C GLN A 906 -7.26 -54.45 3.95
N THR A 907 -6.20 -54.21 4.73
CA THR A 907 -4.95 -53.59 4.23
C THR A 907 -3.98 -54.58 3.58
N SER A 908 -4.28 -55.88 3.62
CA SER A 908 -3.50 -56.92 2.95
C SER A 908 -3.86 -56.98 1.47
N THR A 909 -2.85 -56.95 0.60
CA THR A 909 -3.01 -57.24 -0.84
C THR A 909 -3.32 -58.71 -1.12
N SER A 910 -3.14 -59.62 -0.15
CA SER A 910 -3.40 -61.06 -0.31
C SER A 910 -4.60 -61.51 0.51
N TYR A 911 -5.44 -62.35 -0.09
CA TYR A 911 -6.55 -63.04 0.56
C TYR A 911 -6.48 -64.55 0.27
N THR A 912 -7.02 -65.36 1.18
CA THR A 912 -7.18 -66.80 0.98
C THR A 912 -8.51 -67.21 1.58
N ASP A 913 -9.45 -67.57 0.72
CA ASP A 913 -10.74 -68.08 1.12
C ASP A 913 -10.62 -69.57 1.47
N THR A 914 -11.31 -70.01 2.53
CA THR A 914 -11.11 -71.34 3.15
C THR A 914 -12.41 -71.92 3.66
N GLY A 915 -12.57 -73.24 3.51
CA GLY A 915 -13.84 -73.93 3.79
C GLY A 915 -14.68 -74.17 2.53
N LEU A 916 -14.10 -73.90 1.36
CA LEU A 916 -14.71 -74.12 0.05
C LEU A 916 -15.12 -75.59 -0.16
N THR A 917 -16.24 -75.79 -0.83
CA THR A 917 -16.65 -77.12 -1.31
C THR A 917 -15.72 -77.61 -2.43
N ALA A 918 -15.13 -78.79 -2.26
CA ALA A 918 -14.20 -79.38 -3.23
C ALA A 918 -14.83 -79.63 -4.61
N SER A 919 -14.00 -79.55 -5.66
CA SER A 919 -14.41 -79.65 -7.07
C SER A 919 -15.52 -78.65 -7.51
N THR A 920 -15.65 -77.53 -6.80
CA THR A 920 -16.58 -76.44 -7.13
C THR A 920 -15.79 -75.24 -7.65
N GLN A 921 -16.36 -74.50 -8.61
CA GLN A 921 -15.74 -73.29 -9.17
C GLN A 921 -16.27 -72.05 -8.45
N TYR A 922 -15.37 -71.17 -8.05
CA TYR A 922 -15.64 -69.85 -7.47
C TYR A 922 -15.11 -68.78 -8.43
N THR A 923 -15.48 -67.51 -8.25
CA THR A 923 -15.14 -66.39 -9.15
C THR A 923 -15.00 -65.12 -8.34
#